data_AF-A0A2H3IBJ4-F1
#
_entry.id   AF-A0A2H3IBJ4-F1
#
_cell.length_a   1.000
_cell.length_b   1.000
_cell.length_c   1.000
_cell.angle_alpha   90.00
_cell.angle_beta   90.00
_cell.angle_gamma   90.00
#
_symmetry.space_group_name_H-M   'P 1'
#
loop_
_entity.id
_entity.type
_entity.pdbx_description
1 polymer ?
#
loop_
_entity_poly.entity_id
_entity_poly.type
_entity_poly.pdbx_seq_one_letter_code
_entity_poly.pdbx_strand_id
1 'polypeptide(L)'
;MMSTFTAASIQSAFVAIAEDLHASVQRASYLTFLVIAIIGGAPLLWKPFADRYGRRPIFLVSLICSLIGNIGCAKSPSYATMGLCRALTAFFICPAAAIGTAGVNAVQLILWFFIGSETLFDRSSTPLRVRDFAYPLSFAARRCVMIPSFSYSMVFLFASILISVEILQIFAEKFHLDAQQIGLQSISIIIGSVIGEQIGGYLSDQWMLSRQKRSALSICGVVTFLVQTEKASSNWNVTPLIGAAIAAVGNQIVTTVNITYVVSCYRSEAASVDVFITFVRQTWGFIGPFWFPQMLEKVGFYASNDIIIALIVVGSVIPTVVRRSIDKDNDVVLPAPMIGFNMNPPRVAVLLAAPSVYASLINYPPIPKDLTTPYQQRLAVYGPGAVSVGWNTYAYQSSACVQYGTSSSNLNSQACSTINSTTYASSRTYSNVVILSDLAPATTYYYKIVSTNSTVGHFLSPRKPGDKTPFNLDVVIDLGVYGADGYTATKRDDIPTIQPELNHTTIGRLAATVDDYEIVLHPGDFAYADDWYEKPHNLLDGKDAYQAILEQFYDQLAPIAGRKLYMASPGNHEADCTEIPYTSGLCPEGQKNFTDFMHRFGQTMPSAFTSSSTNTTAQSLASKAKSLSNPPFWYSFEYGMAHIVMIDTETDFPNAPDGQDGSAGLDGGPFGSTSQQLDFLAADLASVDRSVTPWVLVAGHRPWYTTGDSSSVCTSCQAAFEDLFYTYGVDVGIFGHVHNSQRFLPVYNGTADPKGMDDPTAPMYIIAGGAGNIEGLSSVGTVPSYNAFVYADDYSYSSLKFLNETSLQVDFIRSSTGEVLDSSVLYKGH
;
A
#
# COMPACT_ATOMS: atom_id res chain seq x y z
N MET A 1 22.85 -12.68 -23.71
CA MET A 1 22.60 -13.86 -22.84
C MET A 1 23.53 -15.04 -23.15
N MET A 2 23.64 -15.50 -24.41
CA MET A 2 24.44 -16.70 -24.75
C MET A 2 25.95 -16.59 -24.45
N SER A 3 26.58 -15.43 -24.74
CA SER A 3 28.00 -15.21 -24.49
C SER A 3 28.34 -15.19 -22.98
N THR A 4 27.52 -14.50 -22.18
CA THR A 4 27.67 -14.42 -20.72
C THR A 4 27.38 -15.75 -20.03
N PHE A 5 26.40 -16.52 -20.50
CA PHE A 5 26.14 -17.88 -20.01
C PHE A 5 27.34 -18.80 -20.25
N THR A 6 27.95 -18.72 -21.43
CA THR A 6 29.12 -19.54 -21.78
C THR A 6 30.33 -19.20 -20.90
N ALA A 7 30.45 -17.95 -20.44
CA ALA A 7 31.48 -17.53 -19.47
C ALA A 7 31.25 -18.17 -18.09
N ALA A 8 30.00 -18.17 -17.62
CA ALA A 8 29.62 -18.60 -16.29
C ALA A 8 29.44 -20.13 -16.15
N SER A 9 29.24 -20.88 -17.23
CA SER A 9 28.85 -22.30 -17.17
C SER A 9 29.80 -23.24 -16.41
N ILE A 10 31.08 -22.86 -16.23
CA ILE A 10 32.09 -23.67 -15.53
C ILE A 10 32.25 -23.29 -14.06
N GLN A 11 31.57 -22.24 -13.60
CA GLN A 11 31.77 -21.61 -12.30
C GLN A 11 31.53 -22.55 -11.12
N SER A 12 30.48 -23.37 -11.18
CA SER A 12 30.17 -24.35 -10.14
C SER A 12 31.15 -25.52 -10.09
N ALA A 13 31.96 -25.71 -11.14
CA ALA A 13 32.91 -26.80 -11.27
C ALA A 13 34.37 -26.38 -11.01
N PHE A 14 34.64 -25.17 -10.48
CA PHE A 14 36.01 -24.70 -10.29
C PHE A 14 36.88 -25.63 -9.44
N VAL A 15 36.32 -26.27 -8.43
CA VAL A 15 37.04 -27.26 -7.60
C VAL A 15 37.40 -28.50 -8.40
N ALA A 16 36.45 -29.06 -9.15
CA ALA A 16 36.68 -30.24 -10.00
C ALA A 16 37.66 -29.94 -11.16
N ILE A 17 37.56 -28.76 -11.77
CA ILE A 17 38.47 -28.32 -12.84
C ILE A 17 39.88 -28.08 -12.30
N ALA A 18 40.00 -27.54 -11.08
CA ALA A 18 41.28 -27.36 -10.42
C ALA A 18 41.98 -28.71 -10.17
N GLU A 19 41.23 -29.73 -9.76
CA GLU A 19 41.73 -31.09 -9.57
C GLU A 19 42.16 -31.74 -10.90
N ASP A 20 41.29 -31.71 -11.91
CA ASP A 20 41.51 -32.33 -13.24
C ASP A 20 42.69 -31.69 -14.00
N LEU A 21 42.87 -30.37 -13.89
CA LEU A 21 43.92 -29.64 -14.58
C LEU A 21 45.18 -29.40 -13.73
N HIS A 22 45.23 -29.96 -12.52
CA HIS A 22 46.31 -29.78 -11.53
C HIS A 22 46.65 -28.29 -11.30
N ALA A 23 45.63 -27.48 -11.04
CA ALA A 23 45.72 -26.05 -10.79
C ALA A 23 45.06 -25.66 -9.45
N SER A 24 45.22 -24.42 -8.99
CA SER A 24 44.45 -23.91 -7.84
C SER A 24 43.04 -23.51 -8.26
N VAL A 25 42.08 -23.52 -7.32
CA VAL A 25 40.70 -23.01 -7.54
C VAL A 25 40.72 -21.56 -8.05
N GLN A 26 41.62 -20.75 -7.52
CA GLN A 26 41.85 -19.38 -7.99
C GLN A 26 42.30 -19.35 -9.46
N ARG A 27 43.24 -20.22 -9.88
CA ARG A 27 43.63 -20.33 -11.28
C ARG A 27 42.48 -20.84 -12.15
N ALA A 28 41.69 -21.80 -11.68
CA ALA A 28 40.49 -22.25 -12.40
C ALA A 28 39.50 -21.10 -12.64
N SER A 29 39.33 -20.19 -11.67
CA SER A 29 38.46 -19.01 -11.84
C SER A 29 38.92 -18.07 -12.96
N TYR A 30 40.23 -17.99 -13.22
CA TYR A 30 40.79 -17.17 -14.31
C TYR A 30 40.35 -17.62 -15.70
N LEU A 31 39.93 -18.88 -15.86
CA LEU A 31 39.33 -19.40 -17.10
C LEU A 31 37.99 -18.74 -17.43
N THR A 32 37.24 -18.25 -16.43
CA THR A 32 36.02 -17.46 -16.63
C THR A 32 36.35 -16.00 -16.91
N PHE A 33 37.34 -15.41 -16.23
CA PHE A 33 37.71 -14.00 -16.46
C PHE A 33 38.39 -13.76 -17.81
N LEU A 34 39.15 -14.74 -18.32
CA LEU A 34 39.66 -14.73 -19.69
C LEU A 34 38.52 -14.58 -20.71
N VAL A 35 37.41 -15.29 -20.50
CA VAL A 35 36.22 -15.21 -21.36
C VAL A 35 35.56 -13.84 -21.24
N ILE A 36 35.43 -13.29 -20.02
CA ILE A 36 34.86 -11.95 -19.78
C ILE A 36 35.66 -10.87 -20.52
N ALA A 37 36.99 -10.91 -20.46
CA ALA A 37 37.87 -9.97 -21.17
C ALA A 37 37.67 -10.03 -22.69
N ILE A 38 37.60 -11.24 -23.25
CA ILE A 38 37.39 -11.43 -24.69
C ILE A 38 35.99 -10.97 -25.10
N ILE A 39 34.96 -11.20 -24.27
CA ILE A 39 33.60 -10.70 -24.52
C ILE A 39 33.53 -9.17 -24.51
N GLY A 40 34.42 -8.49 -23.78
CA GLY A 40 34.53 -7.03 -23.84
C GLY A 40 35.05 -6.53 -25.18
N GLY A 41 36.14 -7.13 -25.70
CA GLY A 41 36.83 -6.66 -26.90
C GLY A 41 36.32 -7.21 -28.22
N ALA A 42 35.93 -8.49 -28.27
CA ALA A 42 35.54 -9.16 -29.51
C ALA A 42 34.32 -8.54 -30.24
N PRO A 43 33.32 -7.95 -29.56
CA PRO A 43 32.23 -7.26 -30.24
C PRO A 43 32.69 -6.08 -31.13
N LEU A 44 33.80 -5.41 -30.78
CA LEU A 44 34.42 -4.35 -31.61
C LEU A 44 34.87 -4.89 -32.97
N LEU A 45 35.27 -6.16 -33.02
CA LEU A 45 35.66 -6.85 -34.24
C LEU A 45 34.46 -7.36 -35.03
N TRP A 46 33.52 -8.01 -34.35
CA TRP A 46 32.40 -8.68 -35.00
C TRP A 46 31.35 -7.72 -35.57
N LYS A 47 31.22 -6.51 -35.00
CA LYS A 47 30.24 -5.53 -35.46
C LYS A 47 30.48 -5.08 -36.91
N PRO A 48 31.67 -4.55 -37.29
CA PRO A 48 31.95 -4.19 -38.69
C PRO A 48 31.80 -5.38 -39.66
N PHE A 49 32.19 -6.58 -39.25
CA PHE A 49 32.01 -7.79 -40.06
C PHE A 49 30.53 -8.14 -40.29
N ALA A 50 29.69 -8.02 -39.26
CA ALA A 50 28.25 -8.23 -39.37
C ALA A 50 27.57 -7.17 -40.26
N ASP A 51 28.02 -5.92 -40.19
CA ASP A 51 27.50 -4.82 -41.00
C ASP A 51 27.89 -4.97 -42.50
N ARG A 52 29.07 -5.54 -42.80
CA ARG A 52 29.58 -5.74 -44.17
C ARG A 52 29.09 -7.02 -44.86
N TYR A 53 29.14 -8.14 -44.17
CA TYR A 53 28.88 -9.47 -44.73
C TYR A 53 27.47 -9.98 -44.42
N GLY A 54 26.71 -9.22 -43.63
CA GLY A 54 25.39 -9.59 -43.15
C GLY A 54 25.44 -10.39 -41.85
N ARG A 55 24.37 -10.27 -41.06
CA ARG A 55 24.28 -10.84 -39.70
C ARG A 55 24.16 -12.37 -39.71
N ARG A 56 23.47 -12.97 -40.69
CA ARG A 56 23.21 -14.42 -40.78
C ARG A 56 24.46 -15.28 -40.99
N PRO A 57 25.32 -15.03 -42.00
CA PRO A 57 26.50 -15.85 -42.22
C PRO A 57 27.47 -15.75 -41.04
N ILE A 58 27.64 -14.55 -40.49
CA ILE A 58 28.47 -14.30 -39.32
C ILE A 58 27.97 -15.11 -38.12
N PHE A 59 26.66 -15.08 -37.84
CA PHE A 59 26.09 -15.83 -36.71
C PHE A 59 26.25 -17.35 -36.84
N LEU A 60 26.02 -17.92 -38.03
CA LEU A 60 26.16 -19.37 -38.26
C LEU A 60 27.61 -19.85 -38.09
N VAL A 61 28.58 -19.13 -38.67
CA VAL A 61 30.01 -19.42 -38.49
C VAL A 61 30.38 -19.34 -37.01
N SER A 62 29.89 -18.31 -36.32
CA SER A 62 30.13 -18.09 -34.90
C SER A 62 29.67 -19.25 -34.01
N LEU A 63 28.49 -19.83 -34.30
CA LEU A 63 27.94 -20.96 -33.56
C LEU A 63 28.77 -22.24 -33.79
N ILE A 64 29.13 -22.53 -35.04
CA ILE A 64 29.93 -23.71 -35.39
C ILE A 64 31.31 -23.64 -34.71
N CYS A 65 31.98 -22.50 -34.81
CA CYS A 65 33.29 -22.31 -34.20
C CYS A 65 33.23 -22.31 -32.66
N SER A 66 32.18 -21.76 -32.07
CA SER A 66 31.95 -21.83 -30.62
C SER A 66 31.69 -23.27 -30.14
N LEU A 67 30.94 -24.07 -30.91
CA LEU A 67 30.73 -25.50 -30.62
C LEU A 67 32.05 -26.27 -30.64
N ILE A 68 32.88 -26.06 -31.68
CA ILE A 68 34.21 -26.67 -31.77
C ILE A 68 35.07 -26.29 -30.57
N GLY A 69 35.05 -25.02 -30.17
CA GLY A 69 35.77 -24.56 -28.97
C GLY A 69 35.30 -25.24 -27.68
N ASN A 70 33.98 -25.44 -27.51
CA ASN A 70 33.42 -26.15 -26.35
C ASN A 70 33.79 -27.65 -26.35
N ILE A 71 33.79 -28.31 -27.51
CA ILE A 71 34.30 -29.69 -27.65
C ILE A 71 35.79 -29.73 -27.27
N GLY A 72 36.56 -28.74 -27.70
CA GLY A 72 37.96 -28.58 -27.33
C GLY A 72 38.15 -28.41 -25.81
N CYS A 73 37.29 -27.63 -25.14
CA CYS A 73 37.32 -27.50 -23.68
C CYS A 73 37.12 -28.86 -23.01
N ALA A 74 36.13 -29.65 -23.45
CA ALA A 74 35.83 -30.97 -22.89
C ALA A 74 36.94 -32.02 -23.11
N LYS A 75 37.89 -31.77 -24.03
CA LYS A 75 39.01 -32.68 -24.36
C LYS A 75 40.38 -32.10 -23.99
N SER A 76 40.43 -30.97 -23.30
CA SER A 76 41.68 -30.27 -22.99
C SER A 76 42.47 -30.98 -21.88
N PRO A 77 43.72 -31.43 -22.14
CA PRO A 77 44.52 -32.17 -21.15
C PRO A 77 45.32 -31.27 -20.18
N SER A 78 45.24 -29.95 -20.33
CA SER A 78 46.01 -29.00 -19.51
C SER A 78 45.28 -27.67 -19.35
N TYR A 79 45.67 -26.93 -18.31
CA TYR A 79 45.17 -25.57 -18.06
C TYR A 79 45.35 -24.63 -19.26
N ALA A 80 46.50 -24.71 -19.95
CA ALA A 80 46.80 -23.86 -21.10
C ALA A 80 45.91 -24.19 -22.30
N THR A 81 45.72 -25.47 -22.60
CA THR A 81 44.82 -25.91 -23.68
C THR A 81 43.36 -25.57 -23.38
N MET A 82 42.92 -25.71 -22.12
CA MET A 82 41.58 -25.30 -21.68
C MET A 82 41.41 -23.79 -21.86
N GLY A 83 42.39 -22.99 -21.43
CA GLY A 83 42.38 -21.54 -21.61
C GLY A 83 42.29 -21.13 -23.09
N LEU A 84 43.05 -21.77 -23.97
CA LEU A 84 43.00 -21.51 -25.41
C LEU A 84 41.63 -21.86 -26.01
N CYS A 85 41.09 -23.04 -25.70
CA CYS A 85 39.77 -23.44 -26.19
C CYS A 85 38.67 -22.50 -25.68
N ARG A 86 38.74 -22.08 -24.41
CA ARG A 86 37.81 -21.08 -23.86
C ARG A 86 37.96 -19.71 -24.50
N ALA A 87 39.17 -19.28 -24.82
CA ALA A 87 39.40 -18.05 -25.55
C ALA A 87 38.79 -18.08 -26.96
N LEU A 88 38.93 -19.19 -27.67
CA LEU A 88 38.30 -19.41 -28.97
C LEU A 88 36.77 -19.40 -28.85
N THR A 89 36.20 -20.15 -27.90
CA THR A 89 34.76 -20.14 -27.62
C THR A 89 34.26 -18.74 -27.31
N ALA A 90 34.98 -17.98 -26.47
CA ALA A 90 34.63 -16.60 -26.12
C ALA A 90 34.63 -15.68 -27.33
N PHE A 91 35.66 -15.76 -28.17
CA PHE A 91 35.77 -14.93 -29.36
C PHE A 91 34.62 -15.20 -30.34
N PHE A 92 34.32 -16.48 -30.60
CA PHE A 92 33.29 -16.87 -31.56
C PHE A 92 31.85 -16.77 -31.01
N ILE A 93 31.60 -16.70 -29.70
CA ILE A 93 30.22 -16.50 -29.20
C ILE A 93 29.78 -15.01 -29.20
N CYS A 94 30.71 -14.08 -29.47
CA CYS A 94 30.48 -12.62 -29.38
C CYS A 94 29.64 -11.95 -30.47
N PRO A 95 29.42 -12.50 -31.68
CA PRO A 95 28.56 -11.85 -32.67
C PRO A 95 27.15 -11.54 -32.16
N ALA A 96 26.60 -12.38 -31.28
CA ALA A 96 25.32 -12.13 -30.62
C ALA A 96 25.32 -10.83 -29.78
N ALA A 97 26.45 -10.46 -29.18
CA ALA A 97 26.61 -9.23 -28.41
C ALA A 97 26.95 -8.01 -29.28
N ALA A 98 27.46 -8.22 -30.50
CA ALA A 98 27.85 -7.15 -31.43
C ALA A 98 26.68 -6.58 -32.24
N ILE A 99 25.58 -7.32 -32.35
CA ILE A 99 24.45 -7.04 -33.25
C ILE A 99 23.33 -6.20 -32.57
N GLY A 100 23.43 -5.99 -31.25
CA GLY A 100 22.57 -5.10 -30.47
C GLY A 100 21.24 -5.71 -30.03
N THR A 101 20.85 -5.40 -28.79
CA THR A 101 19.53 -5.75 -28.19
C THR A 101 18.38 -4.84 -28.65
N ALA A 102 18.66 -3.66 -29.19
CA ALA A 102 17.68 -2.59 -29.43
C ALA A 102 16.82 -2.72 -30.70
N GLY A 103 16.65 -3.90 -31.28
CA GLY A 103 15.88 -4.02 -32.53
C GLY A 103 15.36 -5.39 -32.91
N VAL A 104 15.39 -6.37 -32.01
CA VAL A 104 14.87 -7.70 -32.32
C VAL A 104 14.13 -8.24 -31.11
N ASN A 105 12.81 -8.28 -31.17
CA ASN A 105 12.02 -9.10 -30.25
C ASN A 105 12.61 -10.52 -30.26
N ALA A 106 12.78 -11.16 -29.10
CA ALA A 106 13.29 -12.54 -29.02
C ALA A 106 12.52 -13.50 -29.98
N VAL A 107 11.23 -13.20 -30.19
CA VAL A 107 10.34 -13.85 -31.17
C VAL A 107 10.75 -13.60 -32.62
N GLN A 108 11.16 -12.39 -33.00
CA GLN A 108 11.67 -12.09 -34.35
C GLN A 108 13.00 -12.77 -34.62
N LEU A 109 13.87 -12.93 -33.62
CA LEU A 109 15.15 -13.63 -33.78
C LEU A 109 14.92 -15.13 -34.04
N ILE A 110 13.93 -15.74 -33.37
CA ILE A 110 13.52 -17.14 -33.54
C ILE A 110 12.79 -17.34 -34.87
N LEU A 111 11.81 -16.49 -35.20
CA LEU A 111 11.11 -16.53 -36.49
C LEU A 111 12.04 -16.30 -37.68
N TRP A 112 13.03 -15.42 -37.54
CA TRP A 112 14.07 -15.22 -38.54
C TRP A 112 14.99 -16.45 -38.71
N PHE A 113 15.30 -17.14 -37.60
CA PHE A 113 16.12 -18.36 -37.60
C PHE A 113 15.48 -19.51 -38.38
N PHE A 114 14.16 -19.66 -38.26
CA PHE A 114 13.41 -20.80 -38.83
C PHE A 114 12.67 -20.49 -40.14
N ILE A 115 12.29 -19.24 -40.42
CA ILE A 115 11.35 -18.90 -41.52
C ILE A 115 12.01 -18.05 -42.63
N GLY A 116 13.22 -17.54 -42.42
CA GLY A 116 14.08 -17.10 -43.53
C GLY A 116 13.64 -15.86 -44.32
N SER A 117 13.01 -14.86 -43.71
CA SER A 117 12.83 -13.56 -44.39
C SER A 117 14.12 -12.74 -44.34
N GLU A 118 14.75 -12.50 -45.50
CA GLU A 118 15.96 -11.65 -45.64
C GLU A 118 15.70 -10.13 -45.44
N THR A 119 14.49 -9.72 -45.10
CA THR A 119 14.01 -8.35 -45.34
C THR A 119 14.16 -7.35 -44.19
N LEU A 120 15.14 -7.51 -43.30
CA LEU A 120 15.43 -6.46 -42.30
C LEU A 120 16.94 -6.26 -42.17
N PHE A 121 17.39 -5.07 -42.59
CA PHE A 121 18.73 -4.46 -42.55
C PHE A 121 19.63 -4.69 -43.78
N ASP A 122 19.84 -3.57 -44.49
CA ASP A 122 20.62 -3.41 -45.71
C ASP A 122 22.11 -3.74 -45.48
N ARG A 123 22.73 -4.49 -46.41
CA ARG A 123 24.18 -4.78 -46.33
C ARG A 123 24.93 -3.50 -46.70
N SER A 124 25.87 -3.06 -45.87
CA SER A 124 26.68 -1.91 -46.26
C SER A 124 27.55 -2.26 -47.47
N SER A 125 27.42 -1.48 -48.55
CA SER A 125 28.28 -1.57 -49.73
C SER A 125 29.65 -0.92 -49.53
N THR A 126 29.88 -0.28 -48.38
CA THR A 126 31.16 0.37 -48.07
C THR A 126 32.25 -0.66 -47.71
N PRO A 127 33.49 -0.48 -48.18
CA PRO A 127 34.62 -1.33 -47.78
C PRO A 127 34.99 -1.09 -46.31
N LEU A 128 35.38 -2.15 -45.59
CA LEU A 128 35.82 -2.09 -44.20
C LEU A 128 37.05 -1.20 -44.04
N ARG A 129 36.99 -0.24 -43.12
CA ARG A 129 38.11 0.62 -42.74
C ARG A 129 38.55 0.29 -41.32
N VAL A 130 39.85 0.46 -41.03
CA VAL A 130 40.40 0.24 -39.67
C VAL A 130 39.67 1.09 -38.62
N ARG A 131 39.19 2.28 -39.00
CA ARG A 131 38.41 3.16 -38.13
C ARG A 131 37.07 2.56 -37.68
N ASP A 132 36.46 1.68 -38.46
CA ASP A 132 35.14 1.12 -38.16
C ASP A 132 35.18 0.23 -36.90
N PHE A 133 36.33 -0.42 -36.66
CA PHE A 133 36.59 -1.24 -35.48
C PHE A 133 36.79 -0.43 -34.20
N ALA A 134 37.34 0.78 -34.32
CA ALA A 134 37.54 1.69 -33.20
C ALA A 134 36.37 2.65 -32.98
N TYR A 135 35.42 2.73 -33.92
CA TYR A 135 34.31 3.67 -33.88
C TYR A 135 33.47 3.59 -32.60
N PRO A 136 33.09 2.41 -32.09
CA PRO A 136 32.35 2.32 -30.82
C PRO A 136 33.10 2.92 -29.62
N LEU A 137 34.44 2.95 -29.64
CA LEU A 137 35.22 3.55 -28.55
C LEU A 137 35.12 5.08 -28.54
N SER A 138 34.73 5.72 -29.65
CA SER A 138 34.52 7.17 -29.70
C SER A 138 33.39 7.65 -28.76
N PHE A 139 32.48 6.76 -28.35
CA PHE A 139 31.43 7.07 -27.37
C PHE A 139 31.97 7.37 -25.97
N ALA A 140 33.24 7.06 -25.66
CA ALA A 140 33.90 7.48 -24.43
C ALA A 140 33.96 9.01 -24.28
N ALA A 141 34.07 9.74 -25.40
CA ALA A 141 34.05 11.20 -25.40
C ALA A 141 32.64 11.79 -25.21
N ARG A 142 31.58 10.96 -25.35
CA ARG A 142 30.19 11.41 -25.23
C ARG A 142 29.70 11.21 -23.80
N ARG A 143 29.54 12.31 -23.05
CA ARG A 143 29.09 12.31 -21.65
C ARG A 143 27.77 11.55 -21.45
N CYS A 144 26.85 11.67 -22.43
CA CYS A 144 25.55 11.00 -22.40
C CYS A 144 25.65 9.47 -22.39
N VAL A 145 26.77 8.91 -22.89
CA VAL A 145 27.03 7.47 -22.96
C VAL A 145 28.00 7.00 -21.89
N MET A 146 29.11 7.72 -21.68
CA MET A 146 30.16 7.30 -20.77
C MET A 146 29.69 7.27 -19.31
N ILE A 147 28.93 8.28 -18.86
CA ILE A 147 28.50 8.38 -17.46
C ILE A 147 27.55 7.22 -17.08
N PRO A 148 26.45 6.96 -17.82
CA PRO A 148 25.59 5.82 -17.52
C PRO A 148 26.29 4.47 -17.71
N SER A 149 27.14 4.33 -18.74
CA SER A 149 27.94 3.11 -18.95
C SER A 149 28.83 2.80 -17.74
N PHE A 150 29.51 3.82 -17.20
CA PHE A 150 30.36 3.68 -16.02
C PHE A 150 29.54 3.37 -14.76
N SER A 151 28.44 4.11 -14.55
CA SER A 151 27.52 3.95 -13.44
C SER A 151 26.94 2.54 -13.36
N TYR A 152 26.41 2.04 -14.47
CA TYR A 152 25.96 0.65 -14.60
C TYR A 152 27.09 -0.35 -14.31
N SER A 153 28.28 -0.13 -14.88
CA SER A 153 29.42 -1.04 -14.70
C SER A 153 29.86 -1.16 -13.24
N MET A 154 29.78 -0.07 -12.47
CA MET A 154 30.09 -0.07 -11.03
C MET A 154 29.08 -0.88 -10.23
N VAL A 155 27.79 -0.73 -10.52
CA VAL A 155 26.75 -1.53 -9.87
C VAL A 155 26.89 -3.00 -10.25
N PHE A 156 27.07 -3.31 -11.53
CA PHE A 156 27.26 -4.67 -12.03
C PHE A 156 28.48 -5.37 -11.42
N LEU A 157 29.58 -4.63 -11.23
CA LEU A 157 30.81 -5.14 -10.62
C LEU A 157 30.55 -5.73 -9.22
N PHE A 158 29.79 -5.03 -8.38
CA PHE A 158 29.58 -5.43 -6.99
C PHE A 158 28.30 -6.23 -6.77
N ALA A 159 27.21 -5.87 -7.44
CA ALA A 159 25.92 -6.51 -7.26
C ALA A 159 25.74 -7.79 -8.10
N SER A 160 26.67 -8.09 -9.01
CA SER A 160 26.66 -9.31 -9.82
C SER A 160 28.00 -10.05 -9.78
N ILE A 161 29.11 -9.41 -10.19
CA ILE A 161 30.41 -10.11 -10.30
C ILE A 161 30.98 -10.51 -8.94
N LEU A 162 31.05 -9.59 -7.97
CA LEU A 162 31.51 -9.92 -6.61
C LEU A 162 30.69 -11.07 -6.03
N ILE A 163 29.36 -10.94 -6.00
CA ILE A 163 28.48 -11.95 -5.39
C ILE A 163 28.61 -13.31 -6.09
N SER A 164 28.59 -13.34 -7.44
CA SER A 164 28.73 -14.60 -8.17
C SER A 164 30.09 -15.26 -7.96
N VAL A 165 31.18 -14.50 -7.86
CA VAL A 165 32.52 -15.07 -7.63
C VAL A 165 32.66 -15.56 -6.19
N GLU A 166 32.21 -14.75 -5.22
CA GLU A 166 32.40 -15.03 -3.80
C GLU A 166 31.48 -16.15 -3.30
N ILE A 167 30.25 -16.28 -3.81
CA ILE A 167 29.39 -17.45 -3.52
C ILE A 167 30.15 -18.75 -3.85
N LEU A 168 30.80 -18.81 -5.00
CA LEU A 168 31.42 -20.05 -5.48
C LEU A 168 32.69 -20.43 -4.73
N GLN A 169 33.44 -19.44 -4.25
CA GLN A 169 34.70 -19.68 -3.55
C GLN A 169 34.49 -19.84 -2.05
N ILE A 170 33.76 -18.90 -1.45
CA ILE A 170 33.55 -18.87 0.00
C ILE A 170 32.62 -19.99 0.43
N PHE A 171 31.52 -20.28 -0.28
CA PHE A 171 30.57 -21.31 0.18
C PHE A 171 31.13 -22.72 -0.01
N ALA A 172 31.97 -22.92 -1.03
CA ALA A 172 32.69 -24.18 -1.21
C ALA A 172 33.61 -24.47 -0.02
N GLU A 173 34.36 -23.47 0.44
CA GLU A 173 35.28 -23.62 1.56
C GLU A 173 34.57 -23.63 2.92
N LYS A 174 33.62 -22.71 3.13
CA LYS A 174 32.95 -22.47 4.42
C LYS A 174 31.88 -23.49 4.77
N PHE A 175 31.16 -24.01 3.78
CA PHE A 175 30.05 -24.94 3.98
C PHE A 175 30.32 -26.33 3.39
N HIS A 176 31.49 -26.55 2.79
CA HIS A 176 31.91 -27.83 2.19
C HIS A 176 30.91 -28.39 1.17
N LEU A 177 30.30 -27.50 0.38
CA LEU A 177 29.33 -27.87 -0.65
C LEU A 177 30.00 -28.51 -1.86
N ASP A 178 29.34 -29.49 -2.47
CA ASP A 178 29.76 -30.05 -3.76
C ASP A 178 29.43 -29.11 -4.95
N ALA A 179 29.92 -29.45 -6.14
CA ALA A 179 29.70 -28.63 -7.35
C ALA A 179 28.22 -28.42 -7.70
N GLN A 180 27.35 -29.41 -7.44
CA GLN A 180 25.92 -29.28 -7.72
C GLN A 180 25.27 -28.32 -6.72
N GLN A 181 25.58 -28.48 -5.44
CA GLN A 181 25.10 -27.64 -4.35
C GLN A 181 25.57 -26.19 -4.50
N ILE A 182 26.83 -25.96 -4.89
CA ILE A 182 27.36 -24.63 -5.22
C ILE A 182 26.60 -24.02 -6.40
N GLY A 183 26.33 -24.80 -7.45
CA GLY A 183 25.54 -24.36 -8.59
C GLY A 183 24.13 -23.88 -8.19
N LEU A 184 23.46 -24.61 -7.28
CA LEU A 184 22.12 -24.25 -6.79
C LEU A 184 22.09 -22.89 -6.06
N GLN A 185 23.20 -22.44 -5.49
CA GLN A 185 23.25 -21.12 -4.82
C GLN A 185 23.01 -19.96 -5.79
N SER A 186 23.29 -20.16 -7.08
CA SER A 186 23.10 -19.17 -8.14
C SER A 186 21.63 -18.90 -8.47
N ILE A 187 20.70 -19.75 -7.98
CA ILE A 187 19.25 -19.53 -8.11
C ILE A 187 18.82 -18.19 -7.52
N SER A 188 19.47 -17.74 -6.45
CA SER A 188 19.20 -16.44 -5.82
C SER A 188 19.38 -15.25 -6.78
N ILE A 189 20.49 -15.24 -7.52
CA ILE A 189 20.80 -14.22 -8.53
C ILE A 189 19.83 -14.30 -9.70
N ILE A 190 19.40 -15.52 -10.09
CA ILE A 190 18.39 -15.74 -11.14
C ILE A 190 17.05 -15.14 -10.72
N ILE A 191 16.55 -15.50 -9.53
CA ILE A 191 15.29 -14.99 -8.97
C ILE A 191 15.31 -13.46 -8.91
N GLY A 192 16.36 -12.89 -8.31
CA GLY A 192 16.50 -11.44 -8.22
C GLY A 192 16.57 -10.76 -9.58
N SER A 193 17.25 -11.39 -10.56
CA SER A 193 17.31 -10.84 -11.92
C SER A 193 15.96 -10.89 -12.63
N VAL A 194 15.19 -11.99 -12.48
CA VAL A 194 13.85 -12.10 -13.08
C VAL A 194 12.92 -11.05 -12.49
N ILE A 195 12.89 -10.91 -11.17
CA ILE A 195 12.08 -9.89 -10.48
C ILE A 195 12.46 -8.50 -10.97
N GLY A 196 13.76 -8.17 -10.95
CA GLY A 196 14.26 -6.86 -11.38
C GLY A 196 13.97 -6.52 -12.84
N GLU A 197 13.94 -7.51 -13.73
CA GLU A 197 13.57 -7.31 -15.13
C GLU A 197 12.07 -6.98 -15.28
N GLN A 198 11.18 -7.65 -14.54
CA GLN A 198 9.73 -7.42 -14.64
C GLN A 198 9.32 -6.04 -14.12
N ILE A 199 9.90 -5.61 -13.00
CA ILE A 199 9.62 -4.28 -12.42
C ILE A 199 10.46 -3.16 -13.03
N GLY A 200 11.59 -3.49 -13.68
CA GLY A 200 12.53 -2.51 -14.21
C GLY A 200 11.94 -1.58 -15.26
N GLY A 201 11.04 -2.08 -16.11
CA GLY A 201 10.32 -1.26 -17.10
C GLY A 201 9.36 -0.26 -16.44
N TYR A 202 8.45 -0.76 -15.58
CA TYR A 202 7.50 0.07 -14.85
C TYR A 202 8.19 1.12 -13.96
N LEU A 203 9.24 0.72 -13.22
CA LEU A 203 10.01 1.63 -12.38
C LEU A 203 10.87 2.61 -13.19
N SER A 204 11.31 2.23 -14.39
CA SER A 204 11.96 3.16 -15.33
C SER A 204 10.97 4.25 -15.77
N ASP A 205 9.74 3.87 -16.11
CA ASP A 205 8.69 4.82 -16.51
C ASP A 205 8.28 5.73 -15.34
N GLN A 206 8.08 5.15 -14.16
CA GLN A 206 7.82 5.90 -12.92
C GLN A 206 8.99 6.82 -12.55
N TRP A 207 10.25 6.41 -12.76
CA TRP A 207 11.42 7.25 -12.53
C TRP A 207 11.55 8.39 -13.55
N MET A 208 11.09 8.18 -14.80
CA MET A 208 11.01 9.24 -15.81
C MET A 208 9.89 10.26 -15.49
N LEU A 209 8.77 9.80 -14.89
CA LEU A 209 7.60 10.62 -14.54
C LEU A 209 7.74 11.33 -13.19
N SER A 210 8.20 10.61 -12.17
CA SER A 210 8.49 11.14 -10.85
C SER A 210 9.90 11.73 -10.84
N ARG A 211 10.00 13.06 -10.77
CA ARG A 211 11.29 13.75 -10.59
C ARG A 211 11.95 13.45 -9.21
N GLN A 212 11.58 12.39 -8.51
CA GLN A 212 12.08 12.06 -7.18
C GLN A 212 12.24 10.55 -6.94
N LYS A 213 13.35 10.25 -6.25
CA LYS A 213 13.72 9.04 -5.50
C LYS A 213 14.69 8.07 -6.19
N ARG A 214 15.58 7.56 -5.34
CA ARG A 214 16.89 6.95 -5.64
C ARG A 214 16.79 5.45 -5.36
N SER A 215 17.22 4.59 -6.27
CA SER A 215 17.34 3.16 -6.00
C SER A 215 18.66 2.89 -5.26
N ALA A 216 18.59 2.61 -3.96
CA ALA A 216 19.71 2.13 -3.15
C ALA A 216 19.73 0.59 -3.02
N LEU A 217 18.87 -0.12 -3.76
CA LEU A 217 18.58 -1.53 -3.56
C LEU A 217 19.80 -2.44 -3.80
N SER A 218 20.63 -2.12 -4.80
CA SER A 218 21.90 -2.83 -5.05
C SER A 218 22.87 -2.73 -3.88
N ILE A 219 22.94 -1.57 -3.22
CA ILE A 219 23.81 -1.35 -2.07
C ILE A 219 23.31 -2.17 -0.89
N CYS A 220 22.01 -2.09 -0.58
CA CYS A 220 21.39 -2.88 0.49
C CYS A 220 21.61 -4.38 0.30
N GLY A 221 21.47 -4.88 -0.93
CA GLY A 221 21.69 -6.30 -1.25
C GLY A 221 23.14 -6.74 -1.05
N VAL A 222 24.12 -5.98 -1.56
CA VAL A 222 25.55 -6.31 -1.41
C VAL A 222 25.98 -6.28 0.06
N VAL A 223 25.52 -5.28 0.82
CA VAL A 223 25.80 -5.19 2.26
C VAL A 223 25.22 -6.39 2.99
N THR A 224 23.97 -6.75 2.69
CA THR A 224 23.31 -7.91 3.29
C THR A 224 24.07 -9.20 2.96
N PHE A 225 24.50 -9.38 1.72
CA PHE A 225 25.29 -10.55 1.30
C PHE A 225 26.58 -10.68 2.11
N LEU A 226 27.39 -9.62 2.23
CA LEU A 226 28.67 -9.69 2.93
C LEU A 226 28.51 -9.84 4.45
N VAL A 227 27.60 -9.08 5.07
CA VAL A 227 27.32 -9.17 6.52
C VAL A 227 26.81 -10.57 6.90
N GLN A 228 25.88 -11.12 6.12
CA GLN A 228 25.35 -12.45 6.41
C GLN A 228 26.37 -13.55 6.10
N THR A 229 27.20 -13.37 5.07
CA THR A 229 28.30 -14.29 4.78
C THR A 229 29.28 -14.33 5.94
N GLU A 230 29.59 -13.20 6.57
CA GLU A 230 30.46 -13.16 7.76
C GLU A 230 29.81 -13.83 8.97
N LYS A 231 28.54 -13.50 9.25
CA LYS A 231 27.77 -14.06 10.39
C LYS A 231 27.46 -15.55 10.27
N ALA A 232 27.50 -16.12 9.06
CA ALA A 232 27.21 -17.52 8.87
C ALA A 232 28.21 -18.40 9.65
N SER A 233 27.70 -19.39 10.37
CA SER A 233 28.50 -20.43 11.01
C SER A 233 29.09 -21.39 9.96
N SER A 234 29.74 -22.49 10.37
CA SER A 234 30.14 -23.57 9.46
C SER A 234 28.94 -24.37 8.89
N ASN A 235 27.73 -24.17 9.43
CA ASN A 235 26.50 -24.75 8.90
C ASN A 235 25.89 -23.82 7.84
N TRP A 236 25.49 -24.40 6.70
CA TRP A 236 24.86 -23.68 5.59
C TRP A 236 23.59 -22.94 6.03
N ASN A 237 23.45 -21.69 5.59
CA ASN A 237 22.24 -20.89 5.75
C ASN A 237 21.92 -20.08 4.48
N VAL A 238 20.64 -19.77 4.29
CA VAL A 238 20.15 -19.06 3.09
C VAL A 238 20.34 -17.55 3.16
N THR A 239 20.65 -16.99 4.34
CA THR A 239 20.61 -15.55 4.59
C THR A 239 21.51 -14.70 3.69
N PRO A 240 22.73 -15.12 3.28
CA PRO A 240 23.51 -14.34 2.34
C PRO A 240 22.91 -14.37 0.92
N LEU A 241 22.25 -15.46 0.53
CA LEU A 241 21.59 -15.58 -0.77
C LEU A 241 20.39 -14.62 -0.90
N ILE A 242 19.73 -14.26 0.20
CA ILE A 242 18.70 -13.21 0.20
C ILE A 242 19.33 -11.87 -0.20
N GLY A 243 20.49 -11.54 0.37
CA GLY A 243 21.27 -10.35 -0.04
C GLY A 243 21.68 -10.41 -1.51
N ALA A 244 22.09 -11.58 -2.00
CA ALA A 244 22.41 -11.81 -3.42
C ALA A 244 21.21 -11.57 -4.35
N ALA A 245 20.01 -12.02 -3.97
CA ALA A 245 18.79 -11.78 -4.73
C ALA A 245 18.44 -10.28 -4.78
N ILE A 246 18.46 -9.59 -3.63
CA ILE A 246 18.18 -8.14 -3.55
C ILE A 246 19.19 -7.33 -4.38
N ALA A 247 20.47 -7.69 -4.31
CA ALA A 247 21.51 -7.06 -5.10
C ALA A 247 21.26 -7.23 -6.60
N ALA A 248 20.85 -8.44 -7.02
CA ALA A 248 20.51 -8.75 -8.40
C ALA A 248 19.27 -7.97 -8.89
N VAL A 249 18.23 -7.79 -8.06
CA VAL A 249 17.07 -6.94 -8.38
C VAL A 249 17.52 -5.50 -8.67
N GLY A 250 18.27 -4.90 -7.75
CA GLY A 250 18.77 -3.55 -7.91
C GLY A 250 19.67 -3.41 -9.15
N ASN A 251 20.52 -4.41 -9.41
CA ASN A 251 21.39 -4.43 -10.57
C ASN A 251 20.59 -4.42 -11.89
N GLN A 252 19.51 -5.20 -12.00
CA GLN A 252 18.69 -5.20 -13.22
C GLN A 252 17.94 -3.88 -13.41
N ILE A 253 17.38 -3.30 -12.35
CA ILE A 253 16.73 -1.97 -12.43
C ILE A 253 17.72 -0.92 -12.96
N VAL A 254 18.93 -0.87 -12.38
CA VAL A 254 19.99 0.06 -12.82
C VAL A 254 20.42 -0.22 -14.27
N THR A 255 20.45 -1.50 -14.67
CA THR A 255 20.77 -1.93 -16.04
C THR A 255 19.73 -1.39 -17.02
N THR A 256 18.45 -1.68 -16.78
CA THR A 256 17.34 -1.32 -17.66
C THR A 256 17.23 0.19 -17.83
N VAL A 257 17.32 0.95 -16.74
CA VAL A 257 17.25 2.42 -16.78
C VAL A 257 18.42 3.02 -17.56
N ASN A 258 19.67 2.62 -17.27
CA ASN A 258 20.84 3.20 -17.93
C ASN A 258 20.93 2.79 -19.41
N ILE A 259 20.67 1.54 -19.76
CA ILE A 259 20.72 1.10 -21.16
C ILE A 259 19.63 1.79 -21.99
N THR A 260 18.39 1.83 -21.49
CA THR A 260 17.26 2.49 -22.16
C THR A 260 17.54 3.97 -22.40
N TYR A 261 18.13 4.64 -21.40
CA TYR A 261 18.54 6.04 -21.51
C TYR A 261 19.59 6.26 -22.61
N VAL A 262 20.67 5.47 -22.60
CA VAL A 262 21.78 5.65 -23.54
C VAL A 262 21.35 5.33 -24.97
N VAL A 263 20.57 4.26 -25.16
CA VAL A 263 19.99 3.90 -26.47
C VAL A 263 19.08 5.01 -26.99
N SER A 264 18.31 5.65 -26.10
CA SER A 264 17.43 6.77 -26.47
C SER A 264 18.22 8.01 -26.91
N CYS A 265 19.40 8.26 -26.35
CA CYS A 265 20.26 9.38 -26.75
C CYS A 265 20.83 9.24 -28.17
N TYR A 266 21.03 8.01 -28.65
CA TYR A 266 21.69 7.72 -29.94
C TYR A 266 21.01 6.56 -30.67
N ARG A 267 19.71 6.70 -30.93
CA ARG A 267 18.87 5.63 -31.54
C ARG A 267 19.41 5.10 -32.86
N SER A 268 19.92 5.98 -33.73
CA SER A 268 20.51 5.60 -35.03
C SER A 268 21.82 4.82 -34.90
N GLU A 269 22.49 4.90 -33.75
CA GLU A 269 23.79 4.26 -33.48
C GLU A 269 23.69 3.22 -32.35
N ALA A 270 22.48 2.78 -31.99
CA ALA A 270 22.22 1.96 -30.81
C ALA A 270 23.09 0.70 -30.71
N ALA A 271 23.39 0.04 -31.85
CA ALA A 271 24.26 -1.12 -31.87
C ALA A 271 25.73 -0.80 -31.50
N SER A 272 26.24 0.38 -31.92
CA SER A 272 27.61 0.81 -31.57
C SER A 272 27.69 1.25 -30.11
N VAL A 273 26.61 1.83 -29.60
CA VAL A 273 26.44 2.20 -28.20
C VAL A 273 26.42 0.96 -27.29
N ASP A 274 25.69 -0.09 -27.65
CA ASP A 274 25.61 -1.34 -26.89
C ASP A 274 26.97 -2.07 -26.82
N VAL A 275 27.71 -2.05 -27.93
CA VAL A 275 29.11 -2.54 -27.97
C VAL A 275 30.00 -1.77 -27.00
N PHE A 276 29.84 -0.45 -26.92
CA PHE A 276 30.61 0.38 -25.98
C PHE A 276 30.23 0.11 -24.51
N ILE A 277 28.94 0.06 -24.18
CA ILE A 277 28.46 -0.29 -22.83
C ILE A 277 29.02 -1.64 -22.41
N THR A 278 28.96 -2.64 -23.30
CA THR A 278 29.50 -3.97 -23.06
C THR A 278 31.01 -3.92 -22.83
N PHE A 279 31.76 -3.17 -23.63
CA PHE A 279 33.21 -3.00 -23.43
C PHE A 279 33.54 -2.45 -22.04
N VAL A 280 32.86 -1.38 -21.60
CA VAL A 280 33.09 -0.78 -20.27
C VAL A 280 32.72 -1.76 -19.15
N ARG A 281 31.55 -2.41 -19.24
CA ARG A 281 31.08 -3.38 -18.25
C ARG A 281 32.04 -4.55 -18.10
N GLN A 282 32.46 -5.15 -19.21
CA GLN A 282 33.33 -6.33 -19.16
C GLN A 282 34.75 -5.98 -18.74
N THR A 283 35.22 -4.76 -19.01
CA THR A 283 36.51 -4.27 -18.49
C THR A 283 36.52 -4.27 -16.97
N TRP A 284 35.46 -3.73 -16.34
CA TRP A 284 35.35 -3.74 -14.88
C TRP A 284 35.09 -5.14 -14.32
N GLY A 285 34.25 -5.94 -14.97
CA GLY A 285 34.01 -7.34 -14.59
C GLY A 285 35.26 -8.23 -14.69
N PHE A 286 36.20 -7.89 -15.58
CA PHE A 286 37.51 -8.54 -15.65
C PHE A 286 38.44 -8.10 -14.50
N ILE A 287 38.47 -6.79 -14.18
CA ILE A 287 39.39 -6.23 -13.18
C ILE A 287 39.02 -6.62 -11.75
N GLY A 288 37.73 -6.60 -11.38
CA GLY A 288 37.24 -6.84 -10.01
C GLY A 288 37.85 -8.05 -9.31
N PRO A 289 37.70 -9.25 -9.90
CA PRO A 289 38.11 -10.50 -9.26
C PRO A 289 39.61 -10.63 -8.93
N PHE A 290 40.48 -9.81 -9.51
CA PHE A 290 41.91 -9.82 -9.17
C PHE A 290 42.20 -9.26 -7.78
N TRP A 291 41.29 -8.46 -7.21
CA TRP A 291 41.49 -7.79 -5.93
C TRP A 291 40.37 -8.07 -4.91
N PHE A 292 39.23 -8.64 -5.29
CA PHE A 292 38.17 -9.00 -4.32
C PHE A 292 38.64 -9.95 -3.22
N PRO A 293 39.32 -11.08 -3.50
CA PRO A 293 39.76 -11.98 -2.43
C PRO A 293 40.76 -11.31 -1.49
N GLN A 294 41.67 -10.52 -2.06
CA GLN A 294 42.70 -9.78 -1.30
C GLN A 294 42.08 -8.69 -0.41
N MET A 295 41.02 -8.04 -0.87
CA MET A 295 40.26 -7.08 -0.07
C MET A 295 39.58 -7.79 1.10
N LEU A 296 38.82 -8.85 0.83
CA LEU A 296 38.10 -9.59 1.86
C LEU A 296 39.05 -10.20 2.91
N GLU A 297 40.19 -10.72 2.49
CA GLU A 297 41.21 -11.29 3.38
C GLU A 297 41.89 -10.22 4.26
N LYS A 298 42.24 -9.05 3.70
CA LYS A 298 43.02 -8.03 4.42
C LYS A 298 42.20 -7.11 5.32
N VAL A 299 41.01 -6.72 4.89
CA VAL A 299 40.18 -5.75 5.64
C VAL A 299 38.93 -6.39 6.26
N GLY A 300 38.60 -7.64 5.93
CA GLY A 300 37.42 -8.34 6.43
C GLY A 300 36.13 -7.93 5.71
N PHE A 301 35.06 -8.70 5.92
CA PHE A 301 33.78 -8.52 5.23
C PHE A 301 33.06 -7.22 5.63
N TYR A 302 33.01 -6.88 6.93
CA TYR A 302 32.43 -5.61 7.38
C TYR A 302 33.10 -4.37 6.77
N ALA A 303 34.43 -4.24 6.84
CA ALA A 303 35.11 -3.07 6.27
C ALA A 303 35.10 -3.06 4.74
N SER A 304 35.01 -4.24 4.11
CA SER A 304 34.79 -4.33 2.65
C SER A 304 33.46 -3.70 2.23
N ASN A 305 32.41 -3.75 3.07
CA ASN A 305 31.16 -3.06 2.78
C ASN A 305 31.35 -1.56 2.59
N ASP A 306 32.11 -0.91 3.48
CA ASP A 306 32.33 0.54 3.42
C ASP A 306 33.08 0.94 2.14
N ILE A 307 34.07 0.13 1.74
CA ILE A 307 34.82 0.31 0.49
C ILE A 307 33.87 0.17 -0.71
N ILE A 308 33.04 -0.86 -0.74
CA ILE A 308 32.12 -1.13 -1.84
C ILE A 308 31.04 -0.04 -1.94
N ILE A 309 30.46 0.38 -0.81
CA ILE A 309 29.48 1.48 -0.75
C ILE A 309 30.12 2.74 -1.30
N ALA A 310 31.34 3.09 -0.86
CA ALA A 310 32.05 4.27 -1.35
C ALA A 310 32.26 4.20 -2.87
N LEU A 311 32.68 3.05 -3.41
CA LEU A 311 32.91 2.87 -4.84
C LEU A 311 31.62 2.93 -5.66
N ILE A 312 30.50 2.36 -5.18
CA ILE A 312 29.19 2.47 -5.85
C ILE A 312 28.66 3.91 -5.77
N VAL A 313 28.81 4.59 -4.63
CA VAL A 313 28.34 5.97 -4.46
C VAL A 313 29.14 6.91 -5.36
N VAL A 314 30.46 6.83 -5.35
CA VAL A 314 31.35 7.67 -6.17
C VAL A 314 31.24 7.32 -7.65
N GLY A 315 31.11 6.05 -7.99
CA GLY A 315 31.14 5.58 -9.37
C GLY A 315 29.78 5.53 -10.06
N SER A 316 28.68 5.49 -9.30
CA SER A 316 27.31 5.39 -9.84
C SER A 316 26.39 6.49 -9.32
N VAL A 317 26.24 6.66 -8.00
CA VAL A 317 25.23 7.58 -7.44
C VAL A 317 25.56 9.04 -7.72
N ILE A 318 26.78 9.49 -7.42
CA ILE A 318 27.22 10.88 -7.60
C ILE A 318 27.21 11.28 -9.09
N PRO A 319 27.79 10.49 -10.03
CA PRO A 319 27.77 10.85 -11.46
C PRO A 319 26.35 10.95 -12.04
N THR A 320 25.43 10.08 -11.62
CA THR A 320 24.02 10.14 -12.03
C THR A 320 23.32 11.39 -11.47
N VAL A 321 23.65 11.81 -10.24
CA VAL A 321 23.08 13.02 -9.59
C VAL A 321 23.65 14.30 -10.18
N VAL A 322 24.97 14.40 -10.35
CA VAL A 322 25.65 15.59 -10.90
C VAL A 322 25.19 15.85 -12.33
N ARG A 323 25.01 14.80 -13.13
CA ARG A 323 24.48 14.89 -14.49
C ARG A 323 23.10 15.58 -14.54
N ARG A 324 22.20 15.27 -13.60
CA ARG A 324 20.88 15.88 -13.52
C ARG A 324 20.93 17.41 -13.33
N SER A 325 22.00 17.92 -12.73
CA SER A 325 22.21 19.36 -12.57
C SER A 325 22.70 20.03 -13.86
N ILE A 326 23.35 19.28 -14.76
CA ILE A 326 23.96 19.78 -16.01
C ILE A 326 22.97 19.66 -17.20
N ASP A 327 22.17 18.60 -17.24
CA ASP A 327 21.16 18.38 -18.30
C ASP A 327 19.94 19.32 -18.17
N LYS A 328 19.81 20.08 -17.06
CA LYS A 328 18.83 21.16 -16.90
C LYS A 328 19.03 22.35 -17.84
N ASP A 329 20.25 22.52 -18.37
CA ASP A 329 20.62 23.71 -19.16
C ASP A 329 20.60 23.48 -20.68
N ASN A 330 20.25 22.27 -21.18
CA ASN A 330 20.45 21.89 -22.59
C ASN A 330 19.22 21.35 -23.35
N ASP A 331 17.98 21.55 -22.88
CA ASP A 331 16.74 21.21 -23.60
C ASP A 331 16.78 19.88 -24.38
N VAL A 332 17.29 18.82 -23.74
CA VAL A 332 17.23 17.48 -24.33
C VAL A 332 15.79 16.99 -24.18
N VAL A 333 14.99 17.23 -25.22
CA VAL A 333 13.61 16.74 -25.36
C VAL A 333 13.63 15.22 -25.29
N LEU A 334 13.23 14.68 -24.14
CA LEU A 334 12.92 13.26 -23.99
C LEU A 334 11.67 12.95 -24.84
N PRO A 335 11.71 11.96 -25.75
CA PRO A 335 10.53 11.65 -26.56
C PRO A 335 9.41 11.08 -25.68
N ALA A 336 8.19 11.55 -25.93
CA ALA A 336 6.95 10.96 -25.45
C ALA A 336 6.90 9.43 -25.73
N PRO A 337 6.15 8.65 -24.92
CA PRO A 337 6.06 7.20 -25.08
C PRO A 337 5.61 6.87 -26.51
N MET A 338 6.47 6.19 -27.27
CA MET A 338 6.08 5.69 -28.59
C MET A 338 5.28 4.41 -28.43
N ILE A 339 3.98 4.54 -28.73
CA ILE A 339 3.12 3.56 -29.41
C ILE A 339 2.87 2.27 -28.63
N GLY A 340 1.63 2.15 -28.14
CA GLY A 340 1.07 0.93 -27.59
C GLY A 340 1.20 -0.25 -28.55
N PHE A 341 1.85 -1.30 -28.06
CA PHE A 341 1.50 -2.66 -28.41
C PHE A 341 0.73 -3.26 -27.25
N ASN A 342 -0.58 -3.38 -27.46
CA ASN A 342 -1.49 -4.17 -26.66
C ASN A 342 -1.04 -5.64 -26.76
N MET A 343 -0.19 -6.10 -25.84
CA MET A 343 0.10 -7.52 -25.62
C MET A 343 -0.02 -7.80 -24.13
N ASN A 344 -1.13 -8.41 -23.75
CA ASN A 344 -1.29 -9.14 -22.49
C ASN A 344 -0.14 -10.15 -22.34
N PRO A 345 0.68 -10.11 -21.28
CA PRO A 345 1.52 -11.25 -20.94
C PRO A 345 0.65 -12.36 -20.31
N PRO A 346 0.83 -13.63 -20.71
CA PRO A 346 0.05 -14.74 -20.17
C PRO A 346 0.45 -15.04 -18.72
N ARG A 347 -0.59 -15.17 -17.90
CA ARG A 347 -0.62 -15.60 -16.51
C ARG A 347 -0.11 -17.03 -16.34
N VAL A 348 1.15 -17.26 -15.92
CA VAL A 348 1.58 -18.44 -15.14
C VAL A 348 2.92 -18.12 -14.46
N ALA A 349 3.03 -18.46 -13.16
CA ALA A 349 4.25 -18.57 -12.33
C ALA A 349 4.56 -17.42 -11.36
N VAL A 350 3.74 -17.27 -10.31
CA VAL A 350 4.24 -16.99 -8.95
C VAL A 350 3.50 -17.92 -7.99
N LEU A 351 4.07 -19.11 -7.78
CA LEU A 351 3.77 -19.96 -6.63
C LEU A 351 5.11 -20.53 -6.18
N LEU A 352 5.31 -20.55 -4.86
CA LEU A 352 6.47 -21.06 -4.11
C LEU A 352 7.54 -20.03 -3.73
N ALA A 353 7.25 -19.25 -2.68
CA ALA A 353 8.26 -18.90 -1.67
C ALA A 353 7.60 -18.44 -0.35
N ALA A 354 7.46 -19.36 0.60
CA ALA A 354 7.52 -19.10 2.04
C ALA A 354 7.79 -20.44 2.74
N PRO A 355 8.43 -20.51 3.93
CA PRO A 355 8.97 -19.43 4.76
C PRO A 355 10.40 -19.71 5.31
N SER A 356 11.21 -18.68 5.58
CA SER A 356 12.10 -18.66 6.76
C SER A 356 12.67 -17.26 7.04
N VAL A 357 12.09 -16.63 8.08
CA VAL A 357 12.65 -15.60 8.97
C VAL A 357 12.90 -14.21 8.34
N TYR A 358 11.84 -13.54 7.92
CA TYR A 358 11.57 -12.22 8.50
C TYR A 358 10.88 -12.50 9.83
N ALA A 359 11.48 -12.13 10.96
CA ALA A 359 10.67 -11.90 12.15
C ALA A 359 9.87 -10.65 11.84
N SER A 360 8.62 -10.81 11.42
CA SER A 360 7.67 -9.72 11.39
C SER A 360 7.56 -9.23 12.84
N LEU A 361 8.00 -8.00 13.10
CA LEU A 361 7.72 -7.34 14.38
C LEU A 361 6.35 -6.68 14.24
N ILE A 362 5.31 -7.49 14.05
CA ILE A 362 3.93 -7.01 14.12
C ILE A 362 3.70 -6.54 15.53
N ASN A 363 3.34 -5.25 15.67
CA ASN A 363 3.17 -4.63 16.96
C ASN A 363 1.78 -4.90 17.53
N TYR A 364 1.52 -6.15 17.90
CA TYR A 364 0.27 -6.49 18.53
C TYR A 364 0.14 -5.89 19.93
N PRO A 365 -1.07 -5.42 20.31
CA PRO A 365 -1.39 -5.24 21.71
C PRO A 365 -1.17 -6.55 22.49
N PRO A 366 -0.62 -6.46 23.72
CA PRO A 366 -0.29 -7.64 24.50
C PRO A 366 -1.56 -8.38 24.94
N ILE A 367 -1.57 -9.70 24.78
CA ILE A 367 -2.68 -10.54 25.24
C ILE A 367 -2.67 -10.57 26.79
N PRO A 368 -3.77 -10.21 27.46
CA PRO A 368 -3.86 -10.25 28.92
C PRO A 368 -3.77 -11.70 29.42
N LYS A 369 -3.22 -11.89 30.63
CA LYS A 369 -3.14 -13.22 31.27
C LYS A 369 -4.53 -13.84 31.49
N ASP A 370 -5.51 -13.01 31.85
CA ASP A 370 -6.92 -13.41 31.88
C ASP A 370 -7.54 -13.05 30.53
N LEU A 371 -7.80 -14.07 29.70
CA LEU A 371 -8.37 -13.92 28.36
C LEU A 371 -9.81 -13.38 28.37
N THR A 372 -10.48 -13.38 29.52
CA THR A 372 -11.81 -12.80 29.72
C THR A 372 -11.77 -11.32 30.12
N THR A 373 -10.58 -10.72 30.22
CA THR A 373 -10.40 -9.28 30.48
C THR A 373 -11.10 -8.49 29.37
N PRO A 374 -12.07 -7.62 29.71
CA PRO A 374 -12.75 -6.78 28.74
C PRO A 374 -11.81 -5.72 28.17
N TYR A 375 -11.93 -5.50 26.87
CA TYR A 375 -11.04 -4.67 26.08
C TYR A 375 -11.84 -3.92 25.00
N GLN A 376 -11.39 -2.75 24.54
CA GLN A 376 -12.05 -1.99 23.46
C GLN A 376 -13.54 -1.69 23.71
N GLN A 377 -13.86 -1.18 24.90
CA GLN A 377 -15.23 -0.86 25.28
C GLN A 377 -15.83 0.22 24.37
N ARG A 378 -17.08 0.01 23.99
CA ARG A 378 -17.87 0.94 23.18
C ARG A 378 -19.33 0.94 23.61
N LEU A 379 -19.90 2.13 23.72
CA LEU A 379 -21.29 2.34 24.11
C LEU A 379 -22.06 2.90 22.91
N ALA A 380 -23.32 2.50 22.74
CA ALA A 380 -24.17 3.11 21.72
C ALA A 380 -25.60 3.28 22.23
N VAL A 381 -26.32 4.26 21.65
CA VAL A 381 -27.76 4.40 21.84
C VAL A 381 -28.41 3.14 21.29
N TYR A 382 -29.13 2.39 22.13
CA TYR A 382 -29.90 1.23 21.70
C TYR A 382 -31.42 1.51 21.66
N GLY A 383 -31.84 2.56 22.36
CA GLY A 383 -33.20 3.10 22.35
C GLY A 383 -33.38 4.22 23.37
N PRO A 384 -34.59 4.80 23.51
CA PRO A 384 -34.84 5.98 24.35
C PRO A 384 -34.47 5.83 25.85
N GLY A 385 -34.45 4.59 26.35
CA GLY A 385 -34.01 4.25 27.71
C GLY A 385 -33.06 3.05 27.71
N ALA A 386 -32.33 2.86 26.61
CA ALA A 386 -31.47 1.69 26.45
C ALA A 386 -30.10 2.05 25.85
N VAL A 387 -29.05 1.45 26.41
CA VAL A 387 -27.67 1.59 25.96
C VAL A 387 -27.08 0.21 25.75
N SER A 388 -26.43 0.00 24.61
CA SER A 388 -25.62 -1.19 24.38
C SER A 388 -24.22 -0.97 24.93
N VAL A 389 -23.69 -1.97 25.63
CA VAL A 389 -22.29 -2.02 26.09
C VAL A 389 -21.59 -3.11 25.30
N GLY A 390 -20.77 -2.71 24.33
CA GLY A 390 -19.94 -3.59 23.52
C GLY A 390 -18.50 -3.64 24.01
N TRP A 391 -17.84 -4.80 23.90
CA TRP A 391 -16.41 -4.95 24.18
C TRP A 391 -15.85 -6.24 23.56
N ASN A 392 -14.53 -6.34 23.48
CA ASN A 392 -13.84 -7.51 22.99
C ASN A 392 -13.14 -8.27 24.14
N THR A 393 -12.93 -9.57 23.96
CA THR A 393 -12.16 -10.45 24.84
C THR A 393 -11.31 -11.41 23.99
N TYR A 394 -10.29 -12.05 24.58
CA TYR A 394 -9.48 -13.07 23.89
C TYR A 394 -10.00 -14.50 24.10
N ALA A 395 -11.18 -14.64 24.71
CA ALA A 395 -11.84 -15.92 24.92
C ALA A 395 -13.36 -15.78 24.76
N TYR A 396 -13.93 -16.72 24.03
CA TYR A 396 -15.37 -16.84 23.82
C TYR A 396 -16.18 -16.81 25.13
N GLN A 397 -17.28 -16.07 25.14
CA GLN A 397 -18.24 -15.97 26.24
C GLN A 397 -19.63 -16.43 25.78
N SER A 398 -20.17 -17.45 26.45
CA SER A 398 -21.57 -17.87 26.25
C SER A 398 -22.56 -17.06 27.10
N SER A 399 -22.07 -16.26 28.05
CA SER A 399 -22.89 -15.40 28.89
C SER A 399 -22.07 -14.22 29.39
N ALA A 400 -22.24 -13.07 28.75
CA ALA A 400 -21.63 -11.81 29.12
C ALA A 400 -22.57 -11.02 30.04
N CYS A 401 -22.06 -10.42 31.12
CA CYS A 401 -22.88 -9.63 32.04
C CYS A 401 -22.24 -8.27 32.36
N VAL A 402 -23.08 -7.28 32.64
CA VAL A 402 -22.71 -5.93 33.09
C VAL A 402 -23.49 -5.59 34.34
N GLN A 403 -22.78 -5.19 35.39
CA GLN A 403 -23.36 -4.57 36.57
C GLN A 403 -23.45 -3.06 36.37
N TYR A 404 -24.53 -2.44 36.81
CA TYR A 404 -24.73 -1.00 36.64
C TYR A 404 -25.58 -0.40 37.76
N GLY A 405 -25.53 0.93 37.89
CA GLY A 405 -26.30 1.68 38.87
C GLY A 405 -26.00 3.18 38.79
N THR A 406 -26.69 3.99 39.59
CA THR A 406 -26.49 5.46 39.63
C THR A 406 -25.40 5.90 40.61
N SER A 407 -24.65 4.95 41.19
CA SER A 407 -23.56 5.21 42.13
C SER A 407 -22.33 4.36 41.78
N SER A 408 -21.16 4.98 41.68
CA SER A 408 -19.88 4.29 41.40
C SER A 408 -19.50 3.25 42.45
N SER A 409 -19.94 3.42 43.70
CA SER A 409 -19.69 2.51 44.81
C SER A 409 -20.77 1.44 45.00
N ASN A 410 -21.90 1.53 44.29
CA ASN A 410 -23.03 0.62 44.45
C ASN A 410 -23.74 0.33 43.12
N LEU A 411 -23.30 -0.70 42.42
CA LEU A 411 -23.91 -1.21 41.19
C LEU A 411 -24.98 -2.25 41.57
N ASN A 412 -26.21 -1.78 41.78
CA ASN A 412 -27.32 -2.56 42.33
C ASN A 412 -28.14 -3.32 41.27
N SER A 413 -27.86 -3.13 39.99
CA SER A 413 -28.49 -3.81 38.87
C SER A 413 -27.48 -4.64 38.08
N GLN A 414 -27.95 -5.69 37.42
CA GLN A 414 -27.14 -6.51 36.52
C GLN A 414 -27.98 -6.93 35.31
N ALA A 415 -27.39 -6.80 34.12
CA ALA A 415 -27.93 -7.33 32.87
C ALA A 415 -26.96 -8.37 32.32
N CYS A 416 -27.50 -9.43 31.73
CA CYS A 416 -26.72 -10.47 31.08
C CYS A 416 -27.25 -10.70 29.66
N SER A 417 -26.34 -10.85 28.71
CA SER A 417 -26.66 -11.13 27.33
C SER A 417 -27.00 -12.60 27.14
N THR A 418 -28.03 -12.85 26.34
CA THR A 418 -28.30 -14.17 25.75
C THR A 418 -27.61 -14.32 24.39
N ILE A 419 -26.92 -13.28 23.92
CA ILE A 419 -26.20 -13.27 22.67
C ILE A 419 -24.78 -13.77 22.94
N ASN A 420 -24.41 -14.84 22.25
CA ASN A 420 -23.06 -15.41 22.31
C ASN A 420 -22.06 -14.45 21.68
N SER A 421 -20.80 -14.48 22.14
CA SER A 421 -19.75 -13.74 21.47
C SER A 421 -19.63 -14.14 20.00
N THR A 422 -19.29 -13.18 19.15
CA THR A 422 -19.04 -13.42 17.72
C THR A 422 -17.56 -13.17 17.38
N THR A 423 -17.06 -13.85 16.36
CA THR A 423 -15.70 -13.69 15.83
C THR A 423 -15.66 -14.19 14.39
N TYR A 424 -14.56 -13.95 13.69
CA TYR A 424 -14.27 -14.42 12.34
C TYR A 424 -12.85 -15.00 12.28
N ALA A 425 -12.51 -15.81 11.28
CA ALA A 425 -11.33 -16.69 11.32
C ALA A 425 -9.98 -15.95 11.32
N SER A 426 -9.95 -14.70 10.86
CA SER A 426 -8.76 -13.85 10.98
C SER A 426 -8.67 -13.05 12.28
N SER A 427 -9.74 -12.92 13.05
CA SER A 427 -9.73 -12.17 14.31
C SER A 427 -9.01 -12.91 15.45
N ARG A 428 -8.36 -12.15 16.35
CA ARG A 428 -7.82 -12.68 17.61
C ARG A 428 -8.77 -12.51 18.80
N THR A 429 -9.87 -11.80 18.60
CA THR A 429 -10.78 -11.41 19.68
C THR A 429 -12.22 -11.83 19.40
N TYR A 430 -13.01 -11.86 20.46
CA TYR A 430 -14.43 -12.16 20.43
C TYR A 430 -15.19 -10.91 20.84
N SER A 431 -16.12 -10.47 19.99
CA SER A 431 -17.00 -9.32 20.24
C SER A 431 -18.16 -9.74 21.16
N ASN A 432 -18.44 -8.96 22.19
CA ASN A 432 -19.45 -9.18 23.20
C ASN A 432 -20.33 -7.95 23.31
N VAL A 433 -21.60 -8.15 23.65
CA VAL A 433 -22.54 -7.06 23.90
C VAL A 433 -23.48 -7.40 25.05
N VAL A 434 -23.84 -6.41 25.85
CA VAL A 434 -24.95 -6.44 26.80
C VAL A 434 -25.81 -5.20 26.60
N ILE A 435 -27.12 -5.37 26.52
CA ILE A 435 -28.07 -4.26 26.45
C ILE A 435 -28.55 -3.92 27.86
N LEU A 436 -28.37 -2.67 28.26
CA LEU A 436 -28.92 -2.10 29.48
C LEU A 436 -30.23 -1.41 29.10
N SER A 437 -31.35 -1.86 29.67
CA SER A 437 -32.69 -1.33 29.40
C SER A 437 -33.26 -0.62 30.64
N ASP A 438 -34.42 0.03 30.46
CA ASP A 438 -35.18 0.70 31.53
C ASP A 438 -34.37 1.78 32.27
N LEU A 439 -33.43 2.42 31.57
CA LEU A 439 -32.63 3.51 32.08
C LEU A 439 -33.45 4.80 32.14
N ALA A 440 -33.41 5.49 33.28
CA ALA A 440 -33.88 6.87 33.35
C ALA A 440 -33.13 7.76 32.34
N PRO A 441 -33.82 8.66 31.62
CA PRO A 441 -33.20 9.49 30.59
C PRO A 441 -32.23 10.52 31.19
N ALA A 442 -31.24 10.95 30.40
CA ALA A 442 -30.26 11.99 30.77
C ALA A 442 -29.67 11.82 32.19
N THR A 443 -29.38 10.58 32.58
CA THR A 443 -28.93 10.20 33.91
C THR A 443 -27.56 9.55 33.82
N THR A 444 -26.63 9.95 34.67
CA THR A 444 -25.32 9.29 34.75
C THR A 444 -25.45 7.90 35.37
N TYR A 445 -25.07 6.87 34.61
CA TYR A 445 -24.94 5.51 35.09
C TYR A 445 -23.47 5.14 35.19
N TYR A 446 -23.13 4.45 36.26
CA TYR A 446 -21.87 3.74 36.42
C TYR A 446 -22.08 2.28 36.02
N TYR A 447 -21.09 1.69 35.37
CA TYR A 447 -21.16 0.31 34.92
C TYR A 447 -19.83 -0.40 35.08
N LYS A 448 -19.90 -1.72 35.22
CA LYS A 448 -18.74 -2.61 35.30
C LYS A 448 -19.06 -3.90 34.58
N ILE A 449 -18.21 -4.27 33.63
CA ILE A 449 -18.32 -5.56 32.96
C ILE A 449 -17.93 -6.66 33.95
N VAL A 450 -18.74 -7.69 34.08
CA VAL A 450 -18.50 -8.79 35.02
C VAL A 450 -17.36 -9.65 34.47
N SER A 451 -16.15 -9.38 34.98
CA SER A 451 -14.92 -10.10 34.67
C SER A 451 -13.94 -9.94 35.85
N THR A 452 -12.94 -10.82 35.94
CA THR A 452 -11.90 -10.79 36.99
C THR A 452 -11.11 -9.48 36.95
N ASN A 453 -10.94 -8.90 35.77
CA ASN A 453 -10.16 -7.68 35.54
C ASN A 453 -10.98 -6.64 34.77
N SER A 454 -11.81 -5.88 35.48
CA SER A 454 -12.61 -4.80 34.91
C SER A 454 -12.73 -3.65 35.90
N THR A 455 -12.81 -2.42 35.40
CA THR A 455 -12.97 -1.18 36.16
C THR A 455 -14.38 -0.61 36.01
N VAL A 456 -14.77 0.25 36.96
CA VAL A 456 -16.05 0.97 36.88
C VAL A 456 -15.90 2.14 35.91
N GLY A 457 -16.64 2.10 34.81
CA GLY A 457 -16.83 3.22 33.88
C GLY A 457 -18.13 3.98 34.18
N HIS A 458 -18.40 5.05 33.44
CA HIS A 458 -19.67 5.76 33.51
C HIS A 458 -20.06 6.35 32.15
N PHE A 459 -21.35 6.57 31.96
CA PHE A 459 -21.91 7.20 30.77
C PHE A 459 -23.18 7.98 31.12
N LEU A 460 -23.59 8.88 30.22
CA LEU A 460 -24.89 9.56 30.29
C LEU A 460 -25.89 8.76 29.46
N SER A 461 -27.01 8.34 30.06
CA SER A 461 -28.08 7.66 29.32
C SER A 461 -28.74 8.61 28.31
N PRO A 462 -29.35 8.07 27.23
CA PRO A 462 -29.99 8.88 26.20
C PRO A 462 -30.97 9.91 26.73
N ARG A 463 -31.01 11.08 26.08
CA ARG A 463 -32.04 12.08 26.34
C ARG A 463 -33.38 11.57 25.86
N LYS A 464 -34.44 11.90 26.60
CA LYS A 464 -35.80 11.58 26.19
C LYS A 464 -36.12 12.30 24.87
N PRO A 465 -36.74 11.64 23.87
CA PRO A 465 -37.25 12.32 22.69
C PRO A 465 -38.13 13.52 23.06
N GLY A 466 -37.86 14.67 22.44
CA GLY A 466 -38.49 15.94 22.76
C GLY A 466 -37.86 16.75 23.90
N ASP A 467 -36.78 16.28 24.53
CA ASP A 467 -35.98 17.13 25.43
C ASP A 467 -35.27 18.22 24.62
N LYS A 468 -35.67 19.48 24.86
CA LYS A 468 -35.17 20.67 24.14
C LYS A 468 -33.99 21.35 24.85
N THR A 469 -33.46 20.74 25.91
CA THR A 469 -32.26 21.24 26.58
C THR A 469 -31.08 21.22 25.61
N PRO A 470 -30.27 22.28 25.54
CA PRO A 470 -29.12 22.32 24.63
C PRO A 470 -28.13 21.18 24.90
N PHE A 471 -27.58 20.63 23.83
CA PHE A 471 -26.53 19.60 23.89
C PHE A 471 -25.62 19.66 22.65
N ASN A 472 -24.45 19.04 22.77
CA ASN A 472 -23.46 18.96 21.70
C ASN A 472 -23.21 17.51 21.28
N LEU A 473 -22.99 17.34 19.98
CA LEU A 473 -22.62 16.10 19.31
C LEU A 473 -21.35 16.37 18.52
N ASP A 474 -20.36 15.49 18.61
CA ASP A 474 -19.15 15.58 17.79
C ASP A 474 -19.21 14.59 16.63
N VAL A 475 -18.70 15.01 15.47
CA VAL A 475 -18.66 14.22 14.22
C VAL A 475 -17.20 14.02 13.84
N VAL A 476 -16.79 12.75 13.71
CA VAL A 476 -15.45 12.34 13.31
C VAL A 476 -15.55 11.25 12.27
N ILE A 477 -14.88 11.42 11.14
CA ILE A 477 -14.94 10.50 10.01
C ILE A 477 -13.54 10.42 9.42
N ASP A 478 -13.15 9.28 8.87
CA ASP A 478 -11.84 9.11 8.22
C ASP A 478 -10.70 9.27 9.26
N LEU A 479 -10.87 8.62 10.41
CA LEU A 479 -10.03 8.86 11.60
C LEU A 479 -8.66 8.21 11.47
N GLY A 480 -8.60 6.91 11.20
CA GLY A 480 -7.37 6.14 11.10
C GLY A 480 -6.69 5.82 12.44
N VAL A 481 -5.70 4.94 12.38
CA VAL A 481 -4.89 4.52 13.54
C VAL A 481 -3.60 5.35 13.67
N TYR A 482 -3.17 5.61 14.90
CA TYR A 482 -1.85 6.19 15.20
C TYR A 482 -0.89 5.14 15.76
N GLY A 483 0.41 5.21 15.48
CA GLY A 483 1.41 4.33 16.11
C GLY A 483 2.52 3.83 15.18
N ALA A 484 3.24 2.78 15.60
CA ALA A 484 4.36 2.22 14.85
C ALA A 484 3.96 1.72 13.45
N ASP A 485 2.76 1.16 13.36
CA ASP A 485 2.12 0.84 12.08
C ASP A 485 1.22 2.00 11.63
N GLY A 486 0.52 2.70 12.55
CA GLY A 486 -0.32 3.90 12.34
C GLY A 486 0.38 5.21 11.94
N TYR A 487 0.95 5.19 10.73
CA TYR A 487 0.76 6.11 9.59
C TYR A 487 0.65 7.65 9.67
N THR A 488 0.31 8.31 10.79
CA THR A 488 0.15 9.78 10.81
C THR A 488 1.28 10.47 11.59
N ALA A 489 2.42 10.80 10.96
CA ALA A 489 3.64 11.17 11.69
C ALA A 489 3.96 12.68 11.80
N THR A 490 3.20 13.59 11.16
CA THR A 490 3.67 14.97 10.91
C THR A 490 3.10 16.07 11.80
N LYS A 491 2.15 15.79 12.69
CA LYS A 491 1.59 16.82 13.59
C LYS A 491 1.27 16.22 14.96
N ARG A 492 2.17 16.44 15.92
CA ARG A 492 2.12 15.93 17.30
C ARG A 492 1.69 17.06 18.22
N ASP A 493 0.79 16.76 19.15
CA ASP A 493 0.68 17.49 20.41
C ASP A 493 0.94 16.54 21.58
N ASP A 494 1.61 17.05 22.62
CA ASP A 494 1.84 16.31 23.87
C ASP A 494 0.63 16.47 24.78
N ILE A 495 -0.17 15.42 24.92
CA ILE A 495 -1.37 15.41 25.77
C ILE A 495 -1.03 14.71 27.09
N PRO A 496 -1.13 15.41 28.24
CA PRO A 496 -0.95 14.77 29.53
C PRO A 496 -2.06 13.72 29.72
N THR A 497 -1.68 12.50 30.16
CA THR A 497 -2.53 11.33 30.48
C THR A 497 -2.81 10.30 29.37
N ILE A 498 -2.46 10.57 28.12
CA ILE A 498 -2.48 9.58 27.04
C ILE A 498 -1.06 9.04 26.82
N GLN A 499 -0.92 7.72 26.61
CA GLN A 499 0.39 7.14 26.32
C GLN A 499 0.95 7.76 25.02
N PRO A 500 2.22 8.17 24.97
CA PRO A 500 2.78 8.85 23.79
C PRO A 500 2.63 8.09 22.48
N GLU A 501 2.62 6.76 22.51
CA GLU A 501 2.30 5.87 21.38
C GLU A 501 0.84 5.95 20.85
N LEU A 502 -0.07 6.65 21.56
CA LEU A 502 -1.50 6.79 21.26
C LEU A 502 -1.91 8.24 20.91
N ASN A 503 -0.96 9.14 20.62
CA ASN A 503 -1.21 10.55 20.34
C ASN A 503 -1.73 10.82 18.91
N HIS A 504 -2.90 10.26 18.59
CA HIS A 504 -3.71 10.71 17.48
C HIS A 504 -4.31 12.09 17.85
N THR A 505 -4.05 13.14 17.06
CA THR A 505 -4.44 14.53 17.41
C THR A 505 -5.94 14.69 17.64
N THR A 506 -6.79 14.15 16.77
CA THR A 506 -8.26 14.21 16.92
C THR A 506 -8.76 13.38 18.10
N ILE A 507 -8.36 12.11 18.25
CA ILE A 507 -8.72 11.28 19.43
C ILE A 507 -8.26 11.95 20.72
N GLY A 508 -7.03 12.45 20.73
CA GLY A 508 -6.47 13.17 21.86
C GLY A 508 -7.27 14.42 22.23
N ARG A 509 -7.74 15.17 21.22
CA ARG A 509 -8.62 16.31 21.41
C ARG A 509 -9.98 15.90 21.98
N LEU A 510 -10.64 14.89 21.40
CA LEU A 510 -11.90 14.35 21.91
C LEU A 510 -11.78 13.89 23.36
N ALA A 511 -10.68 13.22 23.71
CA ALA A 511 -10.42 12.81 25.09
C ALA A 511 -10.21 14.02 26.03
N ALA A 512 -9.55 15.08 25.57
CA ALA A 512 -9.34 16.30 26.33
C ALA A 512 -10.63 17.12 26.52
N THR A 513 -11.53 17.10 25.54
CA THR A 513 -12.83 17.80 25.54
C THR A 513 -13.99 16.84 25.81
N VAL A 514 -13.72 15.68 26.41
CA VAL A 514 -14.72 14.62 26.59
C VAL A 514 -15.93 15.09 27.40
N ASP A 515 -15.81 16.13 28.22
CA ASP A 515 -16.93 16.67 28.99
C ASP A 515 -17.77 17.72 28.22
N ASP A 516 -17.36 18.11 27.02
CA ASP A 516 -18.00 19.17 26.22
C ASP A 516 -19.09 18.67 25.26
N TYR A 517 -19.16 17.35 25.02
CA TYR A 517 -20.11 16.71 24.11
C TYR A 517 -20.72 15.44 24.74
N GLU A 518 -21.90 15.03 24.26
CA GLU A 518 -22.64 13.88 24.82
C GLU A 518 -22.53 12.61 23.97
N ILE A 519 -22.35 12.77 22.66
CA ILE A 519 -22.43 11.70 21.66
C ILE A 519 -21.42 11.97 20.54
N VAL A 520 -20.92 10.89 19.94
CA VAL A 520 -20.04 10.92 18.76
C VAL A 520 -20.72 10.19 17.60
N LEU A 521 -20.71 10.81 16.40
CA LEU A 521 -21.05 10.13 15.15
C LEU A 521 -19.79 9.83 14.36
N HIS A 522 -19.66 8.59 13.89
CA HIS A 522 -18.57 8.14 13.02
C HIS A 522 -19.11 7.32 11.84
N PRO A 523 -19.59 8.01 10.78
CA PRO A 523 -20.00 7.37 9.54
C PRO A 523 -18.81 7.03 8.61
N GLY A 524 -18.11 5.94 8.94
CA GLY A 524 -17.21 5.24 8.04
C GLY A 524 -15.73 5.60 8.14
N ASP A 525 -14.91 4.69 7.60
CA ASP A 525 -13.46 4.77 7.51
C ASP A 525 -12.77 4.89 8.87
N PHE A 526 -12.79 3.76 9.60
CA PHE A 526 -12.35 3.70 10.98
C PHE A 526 -10.83 3.61 11.08
N ALA A 527 -10.29 2.41 10.87
CA ALA A 527 -8.90 2.13 11.19
C ALA A 527 -7.94 2.28 10.00
N TYR A 528 -8.47 2.27 8.77
CA TYR A 528 -7.67 2.09 7.54
C TYR A 528 -6.77 0.86 7.65
N ALA A 529 -7.35 -0.23 8.15
CA ALA A 529 -6.60 -1.45 8.43
C ALA A 529 -6.19 -2.18 7.16
N ASP A 530 -6.97 -2.01 6.10
CA ASP A 530 -6.76 -2.44 4.71
C ASP A 530 -5.47 -1.89 4.09
N ASP A 531 -4.99 -0.71 4.52
CA ASP A 531 -3.71 -0.11 4.11
C ASP A 531 -2.47 -0.75 4.78
N TRP A 532 -2.61 -1.93 5.38
CA TRP A 532 -1.49 -2.69 5.93
C TRP A 532 -0.37 -2.92 4.91
N TYR A 533 -0.70 -3.03 3.62
CA TYR A 533 0.26 -3.30 2.53
C TYR A 533 1.18 -2.11 2.21
N GLU A 534 0.82 -0.89 2.61
CA GLU A 534 1.64 0.30 2.38
C GLU A 534 2.99 0.24 3.10
N LYS A 535 3.09 -0.60 4.15
CA LYS A 535 4.34 -0.84 4.89
C LYS A 535 5.04 -2.08 4.38
N PRO A 536 6.27 -1.96 3.83
CA PRO A 536 7.00 -3.10 3.29
C PRO A 536 7.24 -4.25 4.27
N HIS A 537 7.26 -4.01 5.59
CA HIS A 537 7.43 -5.07 6.60
C HIS A 537 6.17 -5.89 6.85
N ASN A 538 4.99 -5.39 6.49
CA ASN A 538 3.69 -6.07 6.63
C ASN A 538 3.33 -6.93 5.41
N LEU A 539 4.04 -6.78 4.28
CA LEU A 539 3.73 -7.46 3.00
C LEU A 539 3.72 -8.99 3.06
N LEU A 540 4.40 -9.61 4.03
CA LEU A 540 4.46 -11.07 4.20
C LEU A 540 3.53 -11.59 5.30
N ASP A 541 2.81 -10.70 5.97
CA ASP A 541 2.04 -11.01 7.19
C ASP A 541 0.77 -10.15 7.31
N GLY A 542 0.10 -9.92 6.18
CA GLY A 542 -1.02 -8.99 6.07
C GLY A 542 -2.22 -9.31 6.95
N LYS A 543 -2.48 -10.60 7.21
CA LYS A 543 -3.50 -11.02 8.18
C LYS A 543 -3.21 -10.45 9.55
N ASP A 544 -1.99 -10.65 10.01
CA ASP A 544 -1.66 -10.30 11.38
C ASP A 544 -1.48 -8.78 11.51
N ALA A 545 -0.97 -8.10 10.46
CA ALA A 545 -0.86 -6.65 10.38
C ALA A 545 -2.25 -5.96 10.41
N TYR A 546 -3.20 -6.42 9.59
CA TYR A 546 -4.57 -5.93 9.56
C TYR A 546 -5.22 -6.01 10.96
N GLN A 547 -5.06 -7.15 11.64
CA GLN A 547 -5.59 -7.33 13.00
C GLN A 547 -4.88 -6.45 14.03
N ALA A 548 -3.56 -6.28 13.93
CA ALA A 548 -2.82 -5.42 14.84
C ALA A 548 -3.27 -3.96 14.72
N ILE A 549 -3.47 -3.47 13.49
CA ILE A 549 -3.97 -2.12 13.21
C ILE A 549 -5.37 -1.92 13.79
N LEU A 550 -6.30 -2.84 13.53
CA LEU A 550 -7.63 -2.79 14.12
C LEU A 550 -7.56 -2.74 15.65
N GLU A 551 -6.79 -3.64 16.26
CA GLU A 551 -6.72 -3.68 17.72
C GLU A 551 -6.12 -2.42 18.33
N GLN A 552 -5.09 -1.84 17.70
CA GLN A 552 -4.53 -0.55 18.12
C GLN A 552 -5.54 0.60 17.98
N PHE A 553 -6.28 0.65 16.88
CA PHE A 553 -7.28 1.70 16.63
C PHE A 553 -8.37 1.70 17.70
N TYR A 554 -8.98 0.54 17.94
CA TYR A 554 -10.08 0.45 18.90
C TYR A 554 -9.60 0.65 20.35
N ASP A 555 -8.31 0.42 20.64
CA ASP A 555 -7.70 0.80 21.92
C ASP A 555 -7.59 2.30 22.11
N GLN A 556 -7.16 3.01 21.06
CA GLN A 556 -7.12 4.47 21.07
C GLN A 556 -8.52 5.06 21.24
N LEU A 557 -9.52 4.38 20.69
CA LEU A 557 -10.91 4.82 20.76
C LEU A 557 -11.59 4.51 22.10
N ALA A 558 -11.21 3.41 22.77
CA ALA A 558 -11.87 2.91 23.97
C ALA A 558 -12.04 3.93 25.13
N PRO A 559 -11.07 4.83 25.42
CA PRO A 559 -11.24 5.87 26.44
C PRO A 559 -12.42 6.82 26.17
N ILE A 560 -12.76 7.02 24.89
CA ILE A 560 -13.90 7.86 24.47
C ILE A 560 -15.15 7.00 24.36
N ALA A 561 -15.10 5.92 23.58
CA ALA A 561 -16.26 5.07 23.30
C ALA A 561 -16.75 4.30 24.54
N GLY A 562 -15.92 4.08 25.55
CA GLY A 562 -16.32 3.54 26.85
C GLY A 562 -16.97 4.57 27.80
N ARG A 563 -17.02 5.85 27.42
CA ARG A 563 -17.62 6.94 28.21
C ARG A 563 -18.76 7.67 27.49
N LYS A 564 -18.70 7.70 26.16
CA LYS A 564 -19.62 8.42 25.28
C LYS A 564 -20.35 7.45 24.37
N LEU A 565 -21.60 7.79 24.08
CA LEU A 565 -22.39 7.06 23.10
C LEU A 565 -21.76 7.31 21.72
N TYR A 566 -21.42 6.23 21.02
CA TYR A 566 -20.62 6.23 19.81
C TYR A 566 -21.40 5.51 18.71
N MET A 567 -21.88 6.26 17.72
CA MET A 567 -22.75 5.74 16.67
C MET A 567 -21.96 5.58 15.37
N ALA A 568 -22.10 4.42 14.72
CA ALA A 568 -21.23 3.98 13.65
C ALA A 568 -22.01 3.53 12.41
N SER A 569 -21.58 3.95 11.22
CA SER A 569 -21.97 3.35 9.92
C SER A 569 -20.70 3.08 9.12
N PRO A 570 -20.72 2.22 8.09
CA PRO A 570 -19.49 1.86 7.37
C PRO A 570 -19.07 2.92 6.35
N GLY A 571 -17.79 2.90 5.98
CA GLY A 571 -17.22 3.55 4.82
C GLY A 571 -16.55 2.51 3.91
N ASN A 572 -15.83 2.98 2.89
CA ASN A 572 -15.25 2.07 1.90
C ASN A 572 -14.09 1.24 2.44
N HIS A 573 -13.30 1.75 3.38
CA HIS A 573 -12.19 1.00 3.99
C HIS A 573 -12.67 -0.18 4.87
N GLU A 574 -13.97 -0.25 5.18
CA GLU A 574 -14.56 -1.42 5.83
C GLU A 574 -14.93 -2.54 4.84
N ALA A 575 -14.97 -2.27 3.53
CA ALA A 575 -15.29 -3.24 2.48
C ALA A 575 -14.13 -3.58 1.54
N ASP A 576 -13.16 -2.69 1.42
CA ASP A 576 -12.18 -2.70 0.34
C ASP A 576 -11.15 -3.84 0.47
N CYS A 577 -10.86 -4.46 -0.67
CA CYS A 577 -9.88 -5.53 -0.85
C CYS A 577 -9.24 -5.43 -2.27
N THR A 578 -9.27 -4.25 -2.88
CA THR A 578 -8.78 -3.98 -4.24
C THR A 578 -7.40 -3.34 -4.29
N GLU A 579 -6.89 -2.91 -3.15
CA GLU A 579 -5.67 -2.13 -2.98
C GLU A 579 -4.41 -2.94 -3.33
N ILE A 580 -4.52 -4.28 -3.38
CA ILE A 580 -3.51 -5.17 -3.96
C ILE A 580 -4.01 -5.77 -5.29
N PRO A 581 -3.66 -5.16 -6.45
CA PRO A 581 -4.16 -5.56 -7.76
C PRO A 581 -3.98 -7.05 -8.04
N TYR A 582 -5.04 -7.70 -8.53
CA TYR A 582 -5.07 -9.12 -8.93
C TYR A 582 -4.86 -10.14 -7.79
N THR A 583 -4.99 -9.72 -6.53
CA THR A 583 -4.80 -10.59 -5.36
C THR A 583 -5.86 -10.44 -4.27
N SER A 584 -7.10 -10.07 -4.60
CA SER A 584 -8.22 -10.01 -3.63
C SER A 584 -8.45 -11.32 -2.86
N GLY A 585 -7.92 -12.46 -3.34
CA GLY A 585 -7.86 -13.72 -2.58
C GLY A 585 -6.91 -13.71 -1.37
N LEU A 586 -5.95 -12.78 -1.31
CA LEU A 586 -4.96 -12.64 -0.23
C LEU A 586 -5.41 -11.71 0.89
N CYS A 587 -6.43 -10.87 0.71
CA CYS A 587 -6.90 -10.01 1.79
C CYS A 587 -7.42 -10.87 2.96
N PRO A 588 -7.18 -10.45 4.20
CA PRO A 588 -7.75 -11.09 5.38
C PRO A 588 -9.28 -11.12 5.29
N GLU A 589 -9.91 -12.13 5.88
CA GLU A 589 -11.37 -12.24 5.90
C GLU A 589 -12.04 -11.00 6.51
N GLY A 590 -11.46 -10.44 7.58
CA GLY A 590 -11.98 -9.25 8.25
C GLY A 590 -12.09 -8.01 7.35
N GLN A 591 -11.21 -7.92 6.34
CA GLN A 591 -11.14 -6.82 5.38
C GLN A 591 -12.26 -6.89 4.32
N LYS A 592 -12.87 -8.06 4.11
CA LYS A 592 -13.86 -8.25 3.03
C LYS A 592 -15.27 -8.05 3.53
N ASN A 593 -16.12 -7.48 2.67
CA ASN A 593 -17.58 -7.49 2.84
C ASN A 593 -18.01 -7.04 4.24
N PHE A 594 -17.38 -5.98 4.76
CA PHE A 594 -17.68 -5.38 6.07
C PHE A 594 -17.54 -6.33 7.26
N THR A 595 -16.77 -7.42 7.14
CA THR A 595 -16.74 -8.50 8.13
C THR A 595 -16.35 -8.01 9.53
N ASP A 596 -15.22 -7.30 9.69
CA ASP A 596 -14.83 -6.79 11.01
C ASP A 596 -15.86 -5.80 11.57
N PHE A 597 -16.34 -4.87 10.72
CA PHE A 597 -17.33 -3.87 11.08
C PHE A 597 -18.63 -4.51 11.60
N MET A 598 -19.16 -5.52 10.90
CA MET A 598 -20.35 -6.27 11.31
C MET A 598 -20.17 -6.97 12.65
N HIS A 599 -19.01 -7.59 12.89
CA HIS A 599 -18.72 -8.26 14.16
C HIS A 599 -18.60 -7.27 15.32
N ARG A 600 -18.10 -6.06 15.09
CA ARG A 600 -17.92 -5.06 16.13
C ARG A 600 -19.18 -4.29 16.45
N PHE A 601 -19.98 -3.95 15.44
CA PHE A 601 -21.08 -3.01 15.58
C PHE A 601 -22.47 -3.60 15.34
N GLY A 602 -22.57 -4.76 14.67
CA GLY A 602 -23.85 -5.32 14.24
C GLY A 602 -24.82 -5.71 15.35
N GLN A 603 -24.33 -5.86 16.59
CA GLN A 603 -25.17 -6.12 17.76
C GLN A 603 -25.25 -4.95 18.74
N THR A 604 -24.49 -3.87 18.50
CA THR A 604 -24.48 -2.69 19.38
C THR A 604 -25.32 -1.55 18.83
N MET A 605 -25.48 -1.47 17.51
CA MET A 605 -26.29 -0.42 16.87
C MET A 605 -27.79 -0.72 17.03
N PRO A 606 -28.63 0.32 17.18
CA PRO A 606 -30.06 0.15 17.35
C PRO A 606 -30.71 -0.28 16.03
N SER A 607 -31.92 -0.83 16.12
CA SER A 607 -32.84 -0.78 14.98
C SER A 607 -33.31 0.66 14.75
N ALA A 608 -34.29 0.88 13.86
CA ALA A 608 -34.96 2.19 13.79
C ALA A 608 -35.62 2.59 15.13
N PHE A 609 -35.77 3.90 15.31
CA PHE A 609 -36.42 4.48 16.49
C PHE A 609 -37.87 3.99 16.68
N THR A 610 -38.39 4.18 17.90
CA THR A 610 -39.81 3.95 18.18
C THR A 610 -40.48 5.30 18.36
N SER A 611 -41.40 5.64 17.45
CA SER A 611 -42.03 6.97 17.44
C SER A 611 -42.71 7.30 18.76
N SER A 612 -42.35 8.47 19.29
CA SER A 612 -42.99 9.09 20.45
C SER A 612 -44.14 10.03 20.07
N SER A 613 -44.45 10.15 18.77
CA SER A 613 -45.55 10.96 18.25
C SER A 613 -46.91 10.43 18.71
N THR A 614 -47.89 11.33 18.84
CA THR A 614 -49.30 10.96 19.00
C THR A 614 -50.00 10.65 17.66
N ASN A 615 -49.35 10.93 16.52
CA ASN A 615 -49.89 10.67 15.20
C ASN A 615 -49.76 9.19 14.83
N THR A 616 -50.90 8.51 14.62
CA THR A 616 -50.93 7.07 14.31
C THR A 616 -50.29 6.73 12.96
N THR A 617 -50.32 7.64 11.98
CA THR A 617 -49.62 7.47 10.71
C THR A 617 -48.11 7.51 10.92
N ALA A 618 -47.61 8.47 11.71
CA ALA A 618 -46.19 8.55 12.08
C ALA A 618 -45.73 7.28 12.81
N GLN A 619 -46.50 6.81 13.79
CA GLN A 619 -46.22 5.54 14.50
C GLN A 619 -46.18 4.33 13.56
N SER A 620 -47.12 4.25 12.61
CA SER A 620 -47.15 3.16 11.62
C SER A 620 -45.95 3.20 10.68
N LEU A 621 -45.53 4.39 10.24
CA LEU A 621 -44.36 4.57 9.37
C LEU A 621 -43.06 4.27 10.11
N ALA A 622 -42.91 4.69 11.36
CA ALA A 622 -41.75 4.34 12.19
C ALA A 622 -41.68 2.82 12.43
N SER A 623 -42.83 2.17 12.63
CA SER A 623 -42.90 0.71 12.73
C SER A 623 -42.48 0.02 11.42
N LYS A 624 -42.86 0.59 10.27
CA LYS A 624 -42.39 0.12 8.96
C LYS A 624 -40.88 0.32 8.81
N ALA A 625 -40.34 1.50 9.12
CA ALA A 625 -38.91 1.78 9.11
C ALA A 625 -38.15 0.78 9.99
N LYS A 626 -38.63 0.51 11.20
CA LYS A 626 -38.04 -0.50 12.10
C LYS A 626 -38.01 -1.91 11.52
N SER A 627 -39.00 -2.29 10.72
CA SER A 627 -39.00 -3.58 10.02
C SER A 627 -38.03 -3.64 8.83
N LEU A 628 -37.59 -2.49 8.32
CA LEU A 628 -36.70 -2.37 7.17
C LEU A 628 -35.26 -1.98 7.56
N SER A 629 -35.02 -1.53 8.79
CA SER A 629 -33.67 -1.21 9.28
C SER A 629 -32.76 -2.44 9.27
N ASN A 630 -31.48 -2.23 8.99
CA ASN A 630 -30.47 -3.28 8.94
C ASN A 630 -29.17 -2.79 9.61
N PRO A 631 -29.14 -2.69 10.94
CA PRO A 631 -27.90 -2.34 11.64
C PRO A 631 -26.81 -3.40 11.39
N PRO A 632 -25.54 -3.00 11.25
CA PRO A 632 -25.00 -1.66 11.48
C PRO A 632 -24.96 -0.77 10.22
N PHE A 633 -25.60 -1.16 9.12
CA PHE A 633 -25.54 -0.46 7.83
C PHE A 633 -26.48 0.75 7.78
N TRP A 634 -27.79 0.54 7.99
CA TRP A 634 -28.77 1.62 8.06
C TRP A 634 -29.75 1.46 9.21
N TYR A 635 -29.89 2.52 9.99
CA TYR A 635 -30.72 2.58 11.19
C TYR A 635 -30.96 4.04 11.63
N SER A 636 -31.80 4.26 12.64
CA SER A 636 -32.12 5.59 13.14
C SER A 636 -32.37 5.59 14.64
N PHE A 637 -32.17 6.75 15.27
CA PHE A 637 -32.43 6.95 16.70
C PHE A 637 -32.78 8.40 17.01
N GLU A 638 -33.49 8.60 18.11
CA GLU A 638 -33.79 9.93 18.65
C GLU A 638 -32.91 10.22 19.87
N TYR A 639 -32.41 11.45 19.96
CA TYR A 639 -31.65 11.94 21.11
C TYR A 639 -32.07 13.38 21.41
N GLY A 640 -32.88 13.56 22.46
CA GLY A 640 -33.43 14.87 22.80
C GLY A 640 -34.31 15.43 21.68
N MET A 641 -33.95 16.60 21.16
CA MET A 641 -34.66 17.27 20.06
C MET A 641 -34.19 16.86 18.65
N ALA A 642 -33.29 15.88 18.54
CA ALA A 642 -32.75 15.43 17.26
C ALA A 642 -33.23 14.02 16.91
N HIS A 643 -33.61 13.84 15.65
CA HIS A 643 -33.76 12.55 14.98
C HIS A 643 -32.58 12.36 14.03
N ILE A 644 -31.85 11.26 14.19
CA ILE A 644 -30.60 11.01 13.46
C ILE A 644 -30.73 9.67 12.72
N VAL A 645 -30.43 9.68 11.44
CA VAL A 645 -30.43 8.49 10.57
C VAL A 645 -29.02 8.22 10.08
N MET A 646 -28.59 6.98 10.18
CA MET A 646 -27.34 6.49 9.59
C MET A 646 -27.70 5.71 8.32
N ILE A 647 -27.06 6.05 7.20
CA ILE A 647 -27.20 5.38 5.91
C ILE A 647 -25.88 4.76 5.47
N ASP A 648 -25.98 3.76 4.61
CA ASP A 648 -24.85 3.11 3.95
C ASP A 648 -24.70 3.66 2.53
N THR A 649 -23.58 4.33 2.27
CA THR A 649 -23.24 4.92 0.97
C THR A 649 -22.45 3.99 0.07
N GLU A 650 -22.15 2.78 0.52
CA GLU A 650 -21.27 1.82 -0.15
C GLU A 650 -22.07 0.78 -0.93
N THR A 651 -23.16 0.27 -0.37
CA THR A 651 -23.96 -0.81 -0.97
C THR A 651 -25.48 -0.69 -0.77
N ASP A 652 -26.24 -1.65 -1.31
CA ASP A 652 -27.70 -1.82 -1.16
C ASP A 652 -28.57 -0.67 -1.74
N PHE A 653 -28.07 0.02 -2.77
CA PHE A 653 -28.85 0.92 -3.64
C PHE A 653 -28.39 0.83 -5.12
N PRO A 654 -29.17 1.33 -6.10
CA PRO A 654 -28.81 1.23 -7.51
C PRO A 654 -27.47 1.91 -7.84
N ASN A 655 -26.56 1.16 -8.47
CA ASN A 655 -25.19 1.60 -8.79
C ASN A 655 -24.37 2.04 -7.56
N ALA A 656 -24.66 1.46 -6.39
CA ALA A 656 -23.86 1.69 -5.20
C ALA A 656 -22.39 1.35 -5.47
N PRO A 657 -21.42 2.18 -5.01
CA PRO A 657 -20.01 2.06 -5.35
C PRO A 657 -19.43 0.65 -5.18
N ASP A 658 -19.75 -0.01 -4.06
CA ASP A 658 -19.18 -1.31 -3.69
C ASP A 658 -20.08 -2.49 -4.11
N GLY A 659 -21.28 -2.21 -4.62
CA GLY A 659 -22.21 -3.22 -5.13
C GLY A 659 -21.70 -3.92 -6.39
N GLN A 660 -22.40 -4.98 -6.80
CA GLN A 660 -22.05 -5.82 -7.96
C GLN A 660 -21.83 -5.02 -9.27
N ASP A 661 -22.70 -4.05 -9.53
CA ASP A 661 -22.66 -3.18 -10.71
C ASP A 661 -22.02 -1.80 -10.39
N GLY A 662 -21.37 -1.68 -9.23
CA GLY A 662 -20.77 -0.47 -8.70
C GLY A 662 -19.45 -0.08 -9.33
N SER A 663 -19.01 1.15 -9.06
CA SER A 663 -17.74 1.69 -9.57
C SER A 663 -16.49 1.00 -9.02
N ALA A 664 -16.56 0.45 -7.80
CA ALA A 664 -15.44 -0.24 -7.15
C ALA A 664 -15.35 -1.73 -7.56
N GLY A 665 -16.46 -2.32 -8.02
CA GLY A 665 -16.49 -3.72 -8.48
C GLY A 665 -16.19 -4.74 -7.37
N LEU A 666 -16.52 -4.41 -6.12
CA LEU A 666 -16.22 -5.21 -4.93
C LEU A 666 -17.22 -6.35 -4.66
N ASP A 667 -18.45 -6.25 -5.20
CA ASP A 667 -19.55 -7.17 -4.88
C ASP A 667 -19.81 -7.25 -3.36
N GLY A 668 -19.63 -6.12 -2.66
CA GLY A 668 -19.95 -5.95 -1.24
C GLY A 668 -21.46 -5.86 -1.07
N GLY A 669 -22.06 -6.80 -0.34
CA GLY A 669 -23.52 -6.95 -0.25
C GLY A 669 -24.13 -7.82 -1.36
N PRO A 670 -25.46 -7.79 -1.55
CA PRO A 670 -26.44 -7.02 -0.77
C PRO A 670 -26.64 -7.63 0.63
N PHE A 671 -26.82 -6.76 1.63
CA PHE A 671 -27.18 -7.13 3.00
C PHE A 671 -28.68 -7.05 3.26
N GLY A 672 -29.41 -6.32 2.43
CA GLY A 672 -30.86 -6.20 2.47
C GLY A 672 -31.54 -6.80 1.24
N SER A 673 -32.87 -6.78 1.23
CA SER A 673 -33.63 -7.01 0.00
C SER A 673 -33.57 -5.79 -0.92
N THR A 674 -33.87 -5.97 -2.20
CA THR A 674 -33.91 -4.88 -3.19
C THR A 674 -34.69 -3.67 -2.67
N SER A 675 -34.07 -2.49 -2.75
CA SER A 675 -34.60 -1.20 -2.28
C SER A 675 -34.89 -1.08 -0.78
N GLN A 676 -34.52 -2.07 0.05
CA GLN A 676 -34.81 -2.05 1.48
C GLN A 676 -34.28 -0.80 2.18
N GLN A 677 -33.06 -0.37 1.86
CA GLN A 677 -32.46 0.84 2.44
C GLN A 677 -33.23 2.12 2.04
N LEU A 678 -33.61 2.26 0.76
CA LEU A 678 -34.36 3.42 0.29
C LEU A 678 -35.78 3.46 0.86
N ASP A 679 -36.44 2.30 0.93
CA ASP A 679 -37.76 2.16 1.54
C ASP A 679 -37.72 2.40 3.06
N PHE A 680 -36.64 1.97 3.72
CA PHE A 680 -36.35 2.30 5.12
C PHE A 680 -36.27 3.80 5.30
N LEU A 681 -35.36 4.48 4.56
CA LEU A 681 -35.12 5.90 4.71
C LEU A 681 -36.39 6.72 4.43
N ALA A 682 -37.13 6.39 3.37
CA ALA A 682 -38.38 7.06 3.06
C ALA A 682 -39.43 6.88 4.17
N ALA A 683 -39.58 5.67 4.72
CA ALA A 683 -40.51 5.42 5.82
C ALA A 683 -40.08 6.10 7.12
N ASP A 684 -38.78 6.10 7.40
CA ASP A 684 -38.18 6.68 8.60
C ASP A 684 -38.36 8.20 8.62
N LEU A 685 -37.91 8.90 7.56
CA LEU A 685 -38.04 10.34 7.45
C LEU A 685 -39.51 10.80 7.42
N ALA A 686 -40.38 10.06 6.74
CA ALA A 686 -41.83 10.35 6.73
C ALA A 686 -42.50 10.17 8.11
N SER A 687 -41.86 9.44 9.03
CA SER A 687 -42.40 9.15 10.35
C SER A 687 -41.99 10.17 11.42
N VAL A 688 -41.09 11.09 11.10
CA VAL A 688 -40.59 12.08 12.07
C VAL A 688 -41.68 13.09 12.40
N ASP A 689 -41.96 13.24 13.70
CA ASP A 689 -42.80 14.30 14.22
C ASP A 689 -41.91 15.48 14.66
N ARG A 690 -41.83 16.50 13.81
CA ARG A 690 -41.00 17.70 14.02
C ARG A 690 -41.39 18.49 15.28
N SER A 691 -42.59 18.31 15.83
CA SER A 691 -42.95 18.91 17.12
C SER A 691 -42.20 18.25 18.29
N VAL A 692 -41.84 16.97 18.15
CA VAL A 692 -41.03 16.24 19.11
C VAL A 692 -39.54 16.43 18.81
N THR A 693 -39.09 16.02 17.63
CA THR A 693 -37.70 16.14 17.18
C THR A 693 -37.62 17.08 15.97
N PRO A 694 -37.50 18.41 16.21
CA PRO A 694 -37.45 19.39 15.12
C PRO A 694 -36.29 19.13 14.18
N TRP A 695 -35.11 18.80 14.71
CA TRP A 695 -33.92 18.57 13.91
C TRP A 695 -33.86 17.16 13.34
N VAL A 696 -33.70 17.05 12.02
CA VAL A 696 -33.43 15.79 11.33
C VAL A 696 -32.08 15.84 10.64
N LEU A 697 -31.23 14.88 11.00
CA LEU A 697 -29.90 14.73 10.46
C LEU A 697 -29.76 13.37 9.81
N VAL A 698 -29.07 13.32 8.68
CA VAL A 698 -28.72 12.06 8.03
C VAL A 698 -27.21 12.01 7.83
N ALA A 699 -26.58 10.94 8.29
CA ALA A 699 -25.14 10.72 8.18
C ALA A 699 -24.84 9.49 7.33
N GLY A 700 -23.87 9.62 6.43
CA GLY A 700 -23.32 8.55 5.61
C GLY A 700 -21.84 8.83 5.32
N HIS A 701 -21.18 7.98 4.55
CA HIS A 701 -19.74 8.13 4.35
C HIS A 701 -19.42 8.99 3.11
N ARG A 702 -19.80 8.55 1.89
CA ARG A 702 -19.45 9.26 0.65
C ARG A 702 -20.33 10.49 0.36
N PRO A 703 -19.73 11.66 0.09
CA PRO A 703 -20.47 12.87 -0.26
C PRO A 703 -20.81 12.94 -1.76
N TRP A 704 -21.86 13.68 -2.10
CA TRP A 704 -22.17 14.08 -3.47
C TRP A 704 -21.97 15.57 -3.76
N TYR A 705 -21.67 16.37 -2.75
CA TYR A 705 -21.17 17.75 -2.91
C TYR A 705 -19.79 17.86 -2.27
N THR A 706 -18.76 18.20 -3.05
CA THR A 706 -17.38 18.35 -2.58
C THR A 706 -16.59 19.31 -3.49
N THR A 707 -15.51 19.88 -2.97
CA THR A 707 -14.52 20.67 -3.74
C THR A 707 -13.52 19.81 -4.54
N GLY A 708 -13.58 18.47 -4.46
CA GLY A 708 -12.63 17.55 -5.09
C GLY A 708 -12.80 17.34 -6.60
N ASP A 709 -12.13 16.32 -7.14
CA ASP A 709 -12.28 15.89 -8.53
C ASP A 709 -13.50 14.98 -8.71
N SER A 710 -13.78 14.55 -9.95
CA SER A 710 -14.94 13.71 -10.25
C SER A 710 -14.92 12.34 -9.57
N SER A 711 -13.75 11.84 -9.15
CA SER A 711 -13.64 10.59 -8.38
C SER A 711 -14.13 10.73 -6.94
N SER A 712 -14.13 11.95 -6.40
CA SER A 712 -14.55 12.25 -5.03
C SER A 712 -16.07 12.46 -4.88
N VAL A 713 -16.83 12.47 -5.99
CA VAL A 713 -18.27 12.77 -6.01
C VAL A 713 -19.07 11.48 -6.20
N CYS A 714 -19.84 11.07 -5.19
CA CYS A 714 -20.74 9.93 -5.32
C CYS A 714 -22.05 10.32 -6.02
N THR A 715 -22.02 10.36 -7.35
CA THR A 715 -23.21 10.67 -8.17
C THR A 715 -24.34 9.65 -8.00
N SER A 716 -24.03 8.37 -7.76
CA SER A 716 -25.04 7.35 -7.47
C SER A 716 -25.70 7.58 -6.10
N CYS A 717 -24.94 8.01 -5.09
CA CYS A 717 -25.49 8.42 -3.80
C CYS A 717 -26.45 9.60 -3.95
N GLN A 718 -26.08 10.62 -4.74
CA GLN A 718 -26.97 11.76 -5.01
C GLN A 718 -28.30 11.30 -5.60
N ALA A 719 -28.24 10.48 -6.66
CA ALA A 719 -29.43 9.99 -7.35
C ALA A 719 -30.31 9.09 -6.47
N ALA A 720 -29.72 8.40 -5.48
CA ALA A 720 -30.43 7.52 -4.57
C ALA A 720 -31.08 8.27 -3.39
N PHE A 721 -30.39 9.26 -2.82
CA PHE A 721 -30.74 9.82 -1.51
C PHE A 721 -31.20 11.28 -1.52
N GLU A 722 -30.71 12.12 -2.44
CA GLU A 722 -30.93 13.58 -2.36
C GLU A 722 -32.43 13.95 -2.44
N ASP A 723 -33.19 13.29 -3.31
CA ASP A 723 -34.63 13.54 -3.46
C ASP A 723 -35.40 13.20 -2.18
N LEU A 724 -34.99 12.16 -1.45
CA LEU A 724 -35.59 11.79 -0.16
C LEU A 724 -35.27 12.84 0.90
N PHE A 725 -34.02 13.33 0.93
CA PHE A 725 -33.59 14.36 1.86
C PHE A 725 -34.41 15.64 1.67
N TYR A 726 -34.54 16.08 0.43
CA TYR A 726 -35.30 17.27 0.08
C TYR A 726 -36.81 17.09 0.36
N THR A 727 -37.38 15.95 -0.04
CA THR A 727 -38.83 15.67 0.11
C THR A 727 -39.27 15.68 1.57
N TYR A 728 -38.47 15.11 2.47
CA TYR A 728 -38.80 15.00 3.90
C TYR A 728 -38.14 16.09 4.77
N GLY A 729 -37.48 17.06 4.14
CA GLY A 729 -36.92 18.24 4.79
C GLY A 729 -35.78 17.95 5.75
N VAL A 730 -34.85 17.06 5.40
CA VAL A 730 -33.61 16.84 6.17
C VAL A 730 -32.91 18.19 6.38
N ASP A 731 -32.45 18.47 7.60
CA ASP A 731 -31.84 19.75 7.92
C ASP A 731 -30.33 19.74 7.64
N VAL A 732 -29.65 18.65 8.03
CA VAL A 732 -28.20 18.48 7.83
C VAL A 732 -27.87 17.09 7.30
N GLY A 733 -27.15 17.04 6.16
CA GLY A 733 -26.45 15.88 5.66
C GLY A 733 -24.98 15.88 6.11
N ILE A 734 -24.51 14.78 6.69
CA ILE A 734 -23.17 14.64 7.27
C ILE A 734 -22.39 13.56 6.52
N PHE A 735 -21.23 13.91 5.99
CA PHE A 735 -20.41 13.01 5.16
C PHE A 735 -18.91 13.12 5.49
N GLY A 736 -18.13 12.11 5.08
CA GLY A 736 -16.67 12.04 5.19
C GLY A 736 -16.04 11.79 3.81
N HIS A 737 -15.18 10.76 3.72
CA HIS A 737 -14.53 10.22 2.52
C HIS A 737 -13.51 11.15 1.85
N VAL A 738 -13.86 12.43 1.71
CA VAL A 738 -12.95 13.44 1.21
C VAL A 738 -12.19 14.00 2.40
N HIS A 739 -10.86 13.81 2.41
CA HIS A 739 -10.01 14.07 3.57
C HIS A 739 -9.71 15.56 3.80
N ASN A 740 -10.75 16.37 3.95
CA ASN A 740 -10.69 17.76 4.37
C ASN A 740 -12.02 18.16 5.03
N SER A 741 -12.13 19.39 5.50
CA SER A 741 -13.35 19.89 6.14
C SER A 741 -14.09 20.86 5.23
N GLN A 742 -15.39 20.67 5.06
CA GLN A 742 -16.21 21.51 4.17
C GLN A 742 -17.59 21.80 4.76
N ARG A 743 -18.11 23.00 4.54
CA ARG A 743 -19.51 23.35 4.77
C ARG A 743 -20.12 23.96 3.53
N PHE A 744 -21.33 23.54 3.21
CA PHE A 744 -22.10 24.08 2.09
C PHE A 744 -23.23 24.95 2.60
N LEU A 745 -23.67 25.90 1.75
CA LEU A 745 -25.01 26.44 1.87
C LEU A 745 -26.03 25.32 1.61
N PRO A 746 -27.26 25.46 2.12
CA PRO A 746 -28.35 24.57 1.74
C PRO A 746 -28.49 24.47 0.22
N VAL A 747 -28.46 23.25 -0.31
CA VAL A 747 -28.34 22.99 -1.75
C VAL A 747 -29.17 21.79 -2.15
N TYR A 748 -29.78 21.87 -3.33
CA TYR A 748 -30.51 20.77 -3.94
C TYR A 748 -30.27 20.78 -5.45
N ASN A 749 -29.91 19.62 -6.00
CA ASN A 749 -29.63 19.45 -7.43
C ASN A 749 -28.66 20.53 -7.98
N GLY A 750 -27.55 20.74 -7.26
CA GLY A 750 -26.51 21.70 -7.59
C GLY A 750 -26.91 23.18 -7.47
N THR A 751 -28.10 23.48 -6.94
CA THR A 751 -28.63 24.84 -6.81
C THR A 751 -28.78 25.22 -5.35
N ALA A 752 -28.11 26.30 -4.92
CA ALA A 752 -28.26 26.82 -3.56
C ALA A 752 -29.69 27.31 -3.30
N ASP A 753 -30.23 27.02 -2.12
CA ASP A 753 -31.50 27.55 -1.68
C ASP A 753 -31.40 29.09 -1.53
N PRO A 754 -32.30 29.87 -2.15
CA PRO A 754 -32.26 31.33 -2.07
C PRO A 754 -32.44 31.87 -0.65
N LYS A 755 -32.98 31.08 0.29
CA LYS A 755 -33.10 31.46 1.70
C LYS A 755 -31.78 31.31 2.48
N GLY A 756 -30.76 30.67 1.90
CA GLY A 756 -29.48 30.47 2.57
C GLY A 756 -29.65 29.74 3.91
N MET A 757 -29.07 30.26 4.98
CA MET A 757 -29.10 29.64 6.32
C MET A 757 -30.37 29.94 7.14
N ASP A 758 -31.32 30.69 6.59
CA ASP A 758 -32.52 31.17 7.30
C ASP A 758 -33.79 30.50 6.76
N ASP A 759 -34.19 29.40 7.40
CA ASP A 759 -35.36 28.58 7.04
C ASP A 759 -35.32 27.98 5.62
N PRO A 760 -34.19 27.39 5.17
CA PRO A 760 -34.10 26.76 3.85
C PRO A 760 -35.04 25.56 3.71
N THR A 761 -35.46 25.30 2.48
CA THR A 761 -36.16 24.06 2.11
C THR A 761 -35.16 22.94 1.86
N ALA A 762 -34.03 23.25 1.24
CA ALA A 762 -32.95 22.29 1.00
C ALA A 762 -32.16 21.94 2.28
N PRO A 763 -31.55 20.74 2.35
CA PRO A 763 -30.61 20.38 3.41
C PRO A 763 -29.29 21.16 3.30
N MET A 764 -28.70 21.50 4.46
CA MET A 764 -27.29 21.88 4.55
C MET A 764 -26.41 20.62 4.52
N TYR A 765 -25.24 20.68 3.88
CA TYR A 765 -24.28 19.58 3.88
C TYR A 765 -22.97 19.97 4.56
N ILE A 766 -22.35 19.00 5.23
CA ILE A 766 -20.99 19.10 5.75
C ILE A 766 -20.15 17.90 5.34
N ILE A 767 -18.86 18.12 5.13
CA ILE A 767 -17.84 17.07 5.03
C ILE A 767 -16.90 17.21 6.22
N ALA A 768 -16.76 16.16 7.01
CA ALA A 768 -15.92 16.08 8.21
C ALA A 768 -14.86 14.97 8.13
N GLY A 769 -14.36 14.67 6.92
CA GLY A 769 -13.37 13.60 6.67
C GLY A 769 -11.91 13.98 6.92
N GLY A 770 -11.65 15.18 7.43
CA GLY A 770 -10.30 15.66 7.72
C GLY A 770 -9.73 15.15 9.05
N ALA A 771 -10.13 13.98 9.56
CA ALA A 771 -9.90 13.65 10.97
C ALA A 771 -8.52 13.06 11.30
N GLY A 772 -7.82 12.35 10.39
CA GLY A 772 -6.47 11.91 10.74
C GLY A 772 -5.84 10.74 10.00
N ASN A 773 -6.51 10.16 9.00
CA ASN A 773 -6.06 8.90 8.41
C ASN A 773 -4.67 8.95 7.74
N ILE A 774 -4.20 7.74 7.42
CA ILE A 774 -2.92 7.44 6.77
C ILE A 774 -2.71 8.17 5.45
N GLU A 775 -3.73 8.23 4.60
CA GLU A 775 -3.63 8.78 3.25
C GLU A 775 -3.37 10.29 3.28
N GLY A 776 -3.74 10.93 4.40
CA GLY A 776 -3.53 12.35 4.65
C GLY A 776 -4.61 13.22 4.01
N LEU A 777 -4.40 14.54 4.08
CA LEU A 777 -5.42 15.51 3.64
C LEU A 777 -5.53 15.59 2.12
N SER A 778 -6.75 15.55 1.60
CA SER A 778 -7.06 15.79 0.19
C SER A 778 -6.94 17.28 -0.15
N SER A 779 -6.26 17.59 -1.26
CA SER A 779 -6.15 18.96 -1.75
C SER A 779 -7.52 19.56 -2.12
N VAL A 780 -7.70 20.86 -1.87
CA VAL A 780 -8.88 21.60 -2.30
C VAL A 780 -8.86 21.77 -3.82
N GLY A 781 -9.90 21.25 -4.50
CA GLY A 781 -10.07 21.41 -5.95
C GLY A 781 -10.97 22.59 -6.29
N THR A 782 -11.92 22.39 -7.22
CA THR A 782 -12.81 23.46 -7.66
C THR A 782 -13.87 23.75 -6.60
N VAL A 783 -13.88 24.99 -6.09
CA VAL A 783 -14.85 25.41 -5.07
C VAL A 783 -16.14 25.88 -5.74
N PRO A 784 -17.28 25.15 -5.62
CA PRO A 784 -18.54 25.62 -6.15
C PRO A 784 -19.05 26.82 -5.35
N SER A 785 -19.87 27.68 -5.97
CA SER A 785 -20.36 28.91 -5.33
C SER A 785 -21.20 28.69 -4.07
N TYR A 786 -21.74 27.48 -3.90
CA TYR A 786 -22.51 27.07 -2.73
C TYR A 786 -21.67 26.38 -1.65
N ASN A 787 -20.35 26.24 -1.83
CA ASN A 787 -19.44 25.88 -0.75
C ASN A 787 -19.07 27.15 0.03
N ALA A 788 -19.44 27.19 1.31
CA ALA A 788 -19.26 28.35 2.18
C ALA A 788 -17.96 28.30 2.99
N PHE A 789 -17.40 27.11 3.19
CA PHE A 789 -16.15 26.89 3.90
C PHE A 789 -15.47 25.62 3.40
N VAL A 790 -14.14 25.69 3.27
CA VAL A 790 -13.27 24.55 3.00
C VAL A 790 -11.93 24.75 3.73
N TYR A 791 -11.43 23.68 4.33
CA TYR A 791 -10.17 23.68 5.08
C TYR A 791 -9.41 22.36 4.90
N ALA A 792 -8.16 22.47 4.45
CA ALA A 792 -7.27 21.33 4.23
C ALA A 792 -5.82 21.60 4.70
N ASP A 793 -5.62 22.59 5.58
CA ASP A 793 -4.27 22.94 6.08
C ASP A 793 -3.86 22.05 7.26
N ASP A 794 -4.84 21.53 8.02
CA ASP A 794 -4.64 20.65 9.17
C ASP A 794 -5.83 19.71 9.37
N TYR A 795 -5.64 18.70 10.22
CA TYR A 795 -6.72 17.84 10.66
C TYR A 795 -7.73 18.61 11.48
N SER A 796 -9.01 18.31 11.25
CA SER A 796 -10.14 18.92 11.92
C SER A 796 -11.32 17.98 11.97
N TYR A 797 -12.21 18.24 12.91
CA TYR A 797 -13.48 17.55 13.10
C TYR A 797 -14.61 18.57 13.29
N SER A 798 -15.86 18.12 13.34
CA SER A 798 -17.01 19.00 13.51
C SER A 798 -17.72 18.79 14.84
N SER A 799 -18.26 19.87 15.41
CA SER A 799 -19.15 19.83 16.57
C SER A 799 -20.48 20.48 16.22
N LEU A 800 -21.57 19.73 16.42
CA LEU A 800 -22.94 20.14 16.19
C LEU A 800 -23.59 20.47 17.53
N LYS A 801 -23.99 21.73 17.68
CA LYS A 801 -24.55 22.28 18.92
C LYS A 801 -26.02 22.60 18.71
N PHE A 802 -26.88 21.80 19.32
CA PHE A 802 -28.31 21.99 19.30
C PHE A 802 -28.67 23.07 20.32
N LEU A 803 -28.81 24.32 19.88
CA LEU A 803 -28.99 25.45 20.79
C LEU A 803 -30.43 25.55 21.30
N ASN A 804 -31.39 25.20 20.45
CA ASN A 804 -32.82 25.11 20.75
C ASN A 804 -33.54 24.47 19.54
N GLU A 805 -34.86 24.56 19.53
CA GLU A 805 -35.73 23.98 18.49
C GLU A 805 -35.58 24.60 17.10
N THR A 806 -35.02 25.80 16.98
CA THR A 806 -34.95 26.53 15.71
C THR A 806 -33.54 26.97 15.33
N SER A 807 -32.56 26.86 16.23
CA SER A 807 -31.14 27.13 15.96
C SER A 807 -30.22 25.92 16.20
N LEU A 808 -29.52 25.49 15.14
CA LEU A 808 -28.45 24.48 15.19
C LEU A 808 -27.14 25.16 14.76
N GLN A 809 -26.11 25.08 15.61
CA GLN A 809 -24.78 25.59 15.27
C GLN A 809 -23.86 24.45 14.83
N VAL A 810 -23.08 24.69 13.78
CA VAL A 810 -22.02 23.79 13.30
C VAL A 810 -20.70 24.52 13.38
N ASP A 811 -19.77 23.94 14.13
CA ASP A 811 -18.39 24.40 14.23
C ASP A 811 -17.45 23.37 13.59
N PHE A 812 -16.42 23.84 12.89
CA PHE A 812 -15.26 23.05 12.51
C PHE A 812 -14.09 23.40 13.42
N ILE A 813 -13.45 22.40 14.00
CA ILE A 813 -12.44 22.57 15.05
C ILE A 813 -11.14 21.93 14.59
N ARG A 814 -10.05 22.69 14.63
CA ARG A 814 -8.70 22.15 14.36
C ARG A 814 -8.32 21.16 15.46
N SER A 815 -7.96 19.94 15.10
CA SER A 815 -7.68 18.87 16.05
C SER A 815 -6.50 19.19 16.97
N SER A 816 -5.42 19.76 16.42
CA SER A 816 -4.20 20.11 17.15
C SER A 816 -4.45 21.19 18.21
N THR A 817 -5.04 22.32 17.83
CA THR A 817 -5.15 23.49 18.71
C THR A 817 -6.50 23.64 19.41
N GLY A 818 -7.58 23.05 18.89
CA GLY A 818 -8.95 23.31 19.32
C GLY A 818 -9.49 24.66 18.83
N GLU A 819 -8.80 25.29 17.88
CA GLU A 819 -9.25 26.52 17.25
C GLU A 819 -10.51 26.26 16.43
N VAL A 820 -11.54 27.09 16.61
CA VAL A 820 -12.72 27.09 15.75
C VAL A 820 -12.33 27.73 14.42
N LEU A 821 -12.29 26.92 13.36
CA LEU A 821 -11.90 27.29 12.01
C LEU A 821 -13.06 27.92 11.22
N ASP A 822 -14.26 27.43 11.48
CA ASP A 822 -15.52 27.92 10.91
C ASP A 822 -16.64 27.69 11.91
N SER A 823 -17.63 28.58 11.87
CA SER A 823 -18.81 28.53 12.73
C SER A 823 -20.00 29.08 11.97
N SER A 824 -21.11 28.36 12.00
CA SER A 824 -22.35 28.77 11.34
C SER A 824 -23.57 28.34 12.15
N VAL A 825 -24.67 29.07 12.01
CA VAL A 825 -25.95 28.73 12.63
C VAL A 825 -26.98 28.54 11.52
N LEU A 826 -27.58 27.35 11.46
CA LEU A 826 -28.74 27.04 10.65
C LEU A 826 -29.99 27.37 11.44
N TYR A 827 -30.86 28.21 10.87
CA TYR A 827 -32.18 28.51 11.42
C TYR A 827 -33.27 27.72 10.68
N LYS A 828 -34.21 27.13 11.40
CA LYS A 828 -35.35 26.38 10.85
C LYS A 828 -36.65 26.71 11.59
N GLY A 829 -37.72 26.99 10.84
CA GLY A 829 -39.05 27.28 11.40
C GLY A 829 -39.89 26.06 11.79
N HIS A 830 -39.58 24.89 11.19
CA HIS A 830 -40.20 23.55 11.32
C HIS A 830 -41.71 23.42 11.10
#